data_AF-A0A2G6PY62-F1
#
_entry.id   AF-A0A2G6PY62-F1
#
_cell.length_a   1.000
_cell.length_b   1.000
_cell.length_c   1.000
_cell.angle_alpha   90.00
_cell.angle_beta   90.00
_cell.angle_gamma   90.00
#
_symmetry.space_group_name_H-M   'P 1'
#
loop_
_entity.id
_entity.type
_entity.pdbx_description
1 polymer ?
#
loop_
_entity_poly.entity_id
_entity_poly.type
_entity_poly.pdbx_seq_one_letter_code
_entity_poly.pdbx_strand_id
1 'polypeptide(L)'
;MTVLGGPMIGATVDQYKIIKALENKIIYEVFLAQHIQTGSSFELHAISPNITMQGSYKEALKNETAGLIALEHPTIIAPLNLLEVEDRLYIVYPYEEAKSLKELYSGNTGQFPIDGLMRIFKDILRGIGYAHSEGYHHFALNLDAIVVNDDGDAKLRGFSKILFHALEEYIGKDDMLSYARYYSPERFNNPNTEDIRSNIFTLGAILYQMATNQPAIEGETVFRIEMAQADPDHRVIPADTLREDLPAGFSEMLTKALEKKPEKRFQNPIEFYQEIEKIESKKRSALFDNDFVKGFGSLDGDTLSNSEDLSSSSSSFKIEDPFNQNSDFDLGFDFSREDADKQKQASQFDLDKTVKDSSFDPQLLSKGLIDPKPEMKLDSDPFSGDEPSGSVFGGGEDPFAALQSELSPADSEPASDFQQAENPFDSPVDANSDPFAFNMDSGPEPESLGGEQPQMPSFDFDMPSESDQPRPGIELTSSPHGADEMIIERNEAPLQPANSHFESDDGSFQFTAVPDTLSSDGMGFNDPIELNIPKEPEMPPMPSDDDMAAMPSVRRVEQKLQSSLKAANRPRMIGARAVRKKSKLAPVLSALALLAVIALVWFFYNQHTKNKEFEKIRTRIKAHIEERSMKSLNQGKDLVVQALRGSFSSRQIADLEGFQAVIDRALLNNAEEIEGLFNKAREYERQGKRLVDGEMDAFGRYLKIREIDPENQQAEQNMLRIRDLENDQVKKLIEEGDSIVALKKLRVLRNNFDNPEIDEEYRVLLNILKQTKGTALESELLKQYKQKKYNALPAIVQQLRMIDPGTEFLKTNLPNMVEKMVKIGESYQEKQRFEKAESVYKAASALAPEDKKIKQKINSVKESANMVRVERAQSRLSDALAGTDLRKQKDAYTALQEIDPGNPMASSAEIAVQEKIDLLRAEADRIRVLGRFKEASEKYQQLYEITGSKDVKKLWLKYKSWTPPAGMVYIPGGKFKIGYNPDRKSRPAHYVTLSPYYVDKFEVTNGDFKAFVDANPQWAPGKISSDLHDANYLKHWKNGAPAPGTQYLPVTNISYYAAKAYARSKGKRLLTEAEWEVAAAGGTTNQKFWWGNSSSATKAVYNKYAKRSPAAVGSFPVNEYGIYEILGNVSEWVQDTYDEDFYKKSQNKKNPVSKAGHIHIHRGGSYKHLGREITVYQRFPEDPRRCAPYIGFRLAKDARN
;
A
#
# COMPACT_ATOMS: atom_id res chain seq x y z
N MET A 1 -1.21 -5.60 -12.07
CA MET A 1 -1.83 -6.92 -12.36
C MET A 1 -0.95 -7.61 -13.39
N THR A 2 -0.91 -8.94 -13.44
CA THR A 2 -0.37 -9.68 -14.60
C THR A 2 -1.56 -10.31 -15.31
N VAL A 3 -1.87 -9.83 -16.51
CA VAL A 3 -3.05 -10.26 -17.29
C VAL A 3 -2.71 -11.44 -18.20
N LEU A 4 -1.44 -11.57 -18.60
CA LEU A 4 -0.92 -12.58 -19.52
C LEU A 4 0.20 -13.38 -18.84
N GLY A 5 0.46 -14.60 -19.35
CA GLY A 5 1.15 -15.65 -18.60
C GLY A 5 2.68 -15.64 -18.68
N GLY A 6 3.32 -15.75 -17.51
CA GLY A 6 4.73 -16.18 -17.37
C GLY A 6 5.80 -15.10 -17.57
N PRO A 7 6.99 -15.26 -16.96
CA PRO A 7 8.08 -14.29 -17.11
C PRO A 7 8.84 -14.51 -18.43
N MET A 8 8.53 -13.74 -19.48
CA MET A 8 9.28 -13.77 -20.75
C MET A 8 10.71 -13.16 -20.65
N ILE A 9 11.20 -12.81 -19.46
CA ILE A 9 12.55 -12.25 -19.27
C ILE A 9 13.60 -13.32 -19.57
N GLY A 10 14.45 -13.04 -20.56
CA GLY A 10 15.45 -13.98 -21.09
C GLY A 10 14.96 -14.82 -22.28
N ALA A 11 13.66 -14.77 -22.62
CA ALA A 11 13.12 -15.40 -23.82
C ALA A 11 13.57 -14.66 -25.10
N THR A 12 13.42 -15.32 -26.24
CA THR A 12 13.75 -14.79 -27.57
C THR A 12 12.49 -14.77 -28.43
N VAL A 13 12.19 -13.61 -29.02
CA VAL A 13 11.12 -13.40 -29.99
C VAL A 13 11.80 -13.10 -31.32
N ASP A 14 11.78 -14.07 -32.24
CA ASP A 14 12.55 -14.03 -33.49
C ASP A 14 14.04 -13.67 -33.24
N GLN A 15 14.54 -12.55 -33.78
CA GLN A 15 15.93 -12.10 -33.59
C GLN A 15 16.18 -11.22 -32.33
N TYR A 16 15.17 -11.03 -31.47
CA TYR A 16 15.20 -10.13 -30.32
C TYR A 16 15.11 -10.88 -28.99
N LYS A 17 16.12 -10.73 -28.12
CA LYS A 17 16.14 -11.31 -26.78
C LYS A 17 15.59 -10.34 -25.74
N ILE A 18 14.52 -10.70 -25.04
CA ILE A 18 13.91 -9.88 -24.00
C ILE A 18 14.85 -9.80 -22.78
N ILE A 19 15.20 -8.58 -22.38
CA ILE A 19 16.10 -8.28 -21.27
C ILE A 19 15.32 -7.90 -20.00
N LYS A 20 14.25 -7.10 -20.14
CA LYS A 20 13.49 -6.53 -19.01
C LYS A 20 12.08 -6.15 -19.45
N ALA A 21 11.07 -6.30 -18.59
CA ALA A 21 9.78 -5.64 -18.78
C ALA A 21 9.88 -4.15 -18.41
N LEU A 22 9.43 -3.26 -19.30
CA LEU A 22 9.41 -1.81 -19.08
C LEU A 22 8.04 -1.37 -18.55
N GLU A 23 6.98 -1.63 -19.32
CA GLU A 23 5.60 -1.25 -18.98
C GLU A 23 4.63 -2.42 -19.18
N ASN A 24 3.51 -2.41 -18.47
CA ASN A 24 2.37 -3.30 -18.74
C ASN A 24 1.15 -2.42 -19.00
N LYS A 25 0.83 -2.18 -20.28
CA LYS A 25 -0.38 -1.45 -20.67
C LYS A 25 -1.55 -2.44 -20.72
N ILE A 26 -2.77 -1.92 -20.72
CA ILE A 26 -4.00 -2.72 -20.62
C ILE A 26 -4.15 -3.76 -21.75
N ILE A 27 -3.67 -3.42 -22.95
CA ILE A 27 -3.85 -4.20 -24.19
C ILE A 27 -2.54 -4.77 -24.79
N TYR A 28 -1.37 -4.37 -24.27
CA TYR A 28 -0.07 -4.89 -24.70
C TYR A 28 1.00 -4.70 -23.61
N GLU A 29 2.04 -5.52 -23.66
CA GLU A 29 3.16 -5.51 -22.71
C GLU A 29 4.40 -4.96 -23.40
N VAL A 30 5.13 -4.03 -22.75
CA VAL A 30 6.30 -3.37 -23.33
C VAL A 30 7.57 -3.94 -22.71
N PHE A 31 8.46 -4.45 -23.55
CA PHE A 31 9.72 -5.08 -23.15
C PHE A 31 10.92 -4.37 -23.75
N LEU A 32 11.96 -4.15 -22.95
CA LEU A 32 13.31 -3.89 -23.45
C LEU A 32 13.87 -5.22 -23.97
N ALA A 33 14.21 -5.27 -25.25
CA ALA A 33 14.93 -6.38 -25.85
C ALA A 33 16.25 -5.91 -26.47
N GLN A 34 17.16 -6.84 -26.70
CA GLN A 34 18.37 -6.63 -27.50
C GLN A 34 18.36 -7.52 -28.73
N HIS A 35 18.68 -6.94 -29.88
CA HIS A 35 18.86 -7.69 -31.12
C HIS A 35 20.11 -8.57 -31.03
N ILE A 36 19.96 -9.88 -31.27
CA ILE A 36 20.95 -10.88 -30.89
C ILE A 36 22.29 -10.72 -31.64
N GLN A 37 22.27 -10.22 -32.88
CA GLN A 37 23.48 -10.08 -33.69
C GLN A 37 24.23 -8.74 -33.45
N THR A 38 23.51 -7.66 -33.17
CA THR A 38 24.11 -6.31 -33.06
C THR A 38 24.23 -5.79 -31.62
N GLY A 39 23.54 -6.40 -30.66
CA GLY A 39 23.46 -5.93 -29.27
C GLY A 39 22.61 -4.67 -29.06
N SER A 40 22.08 -4.08 -30.13
CA SER A 40 21.26 -2.85 -30.11
C SER A 40 19.95 -3.07 -29.35
N SER A 41 19.53 -2.06 -28.57
CA SER A 41 18.32 -2.08 -27.75
C SER A 41 17.06 -1.65 -28.53
N PHE A 42 15.93 -2.29 -28.25
CA PHE A 42 14.62 -2.02 -28.85
C PHE A 42 13.48 -2.14 -27.82
N GLU A 43 12.39 -1.40 -28.01
CA GLU A 43 11.12 -1.66 -27.32
C GLU A 43 10.27 -2.65 -28.13
N LEU A 44 9.79 -3.72 -27.50
CA LEU A 44 8.89 -4.71 -28.07
C LEU A 44 7.51 -4.60 -27.40
N HIS A 45 6.49 -4.21 -28.17
CA HIS A 45 5.10 -4.14 -27.74
C HIS A 45 4.39 -5.45 -28.09
N ALA A 46 4.33 -6.37 -27.12
CA ALA A 46 3.70 -7.67 -27.27
C ALA A 46 2.18 -7.58 -27.07
N ILE A 47 1.41 -7.59 -28.16
CA ILE A 47 -0.04 -7.38 -28.17
C ILE A 47 -0.77 -8.51 -27.44
N SER A 48 -1.89 -8.23 -26.77
CA SER A 48 -2.68 -9.24 -26.06
C SER A 48 -3.30 -10.26 -27.02
N PRO A 49 -3.16 -11.58 -26.79
CA PRO A 49 -3.81 -12.62 -27.60
C PRO A 49 -5.33 -12.46 -27.71
N ASN A 50 -5.99 -11.91 -26.68
CA ASN A 50 -7.43 -11.63 -26.70
C ASN A 50 -7.85 -10.65 -27.82
N ILE A 51 -6.90 -9.85 -28.34
CA ILE A 51 -7.10 -8.90 -29.44
C ILE A 51 -6.69 -9.54 -30.77
N THR A 52 -5.59 -10.30 -30.82
CA THR A 52 -5.15 -10.97 -32.06
C THR A 52 -6.06 -12.14 -32.46
N MET A 53 -6.80 -12.74 -31.53
CA MET A 53 -7.80 -13.79 -31.79
C MET A 53 -9.13 -13.26 -32.36
N GLN A 54 -9.39 -11.95 -32.34
CA GLN A 54 -10.55 -11.37 -33.01
C GLN A 54 -10.20 -11.14 -34.50
N GLY A 55 -10.82 -11.91 -35.40
CA GLY A 55 -10.39 -12.09 -36.79
C GLY A 55 -10.34 -10.85 -37.70
N SER A 56 -10.85 -9.70 -37.26
CA SER A 56 -10.71 -8.40 -37.95
C SER A 56 -9.47 -7.61 -37.52
N TYR A 57 -9.08 -7.68 -36.24
CA TYR A 57 -8.06 -6.81 -35.66
C TYR A 57 -6.63 -7.19 -36.07
N LYS A 58 -6.33 -8.49 -36.22
CA LYS A 58 -4.99 -9.00 -36.57
C LYS A 58 -4.47 -8.44 -37.91
N GLU A 59 -5.29 -8.50 -38.95
CA GLU A 59 -4.92 -8.01 -40.30
C GLU A 59 -5.04 -6.49 -40.43
N ALA A 60 -6.01 -5.85 -39.75
CA ALA A 60 -6.08 -4.39 -39.70
C ALA A 60 -4.82 -3.77 -39.07
N LEU A 61 -4.32 -4.36 -37.97
CA LEU A 61 -3.10 -3.90 -37.30
C LEU A 61 -1.84 -4.13 -38.13
N LYS A 62 -1.77 -5.23 -38.90
CA LYS A 62 -0.68 -5.45 -39.88
C LYS A 62 -0.61 -4.34 -40.91
N ASN A 63 -1.74 -4.05 -41.56
CA ASN A 63 -1.81 -3.03 -42.60
C ASN A 63 -1.50 -1.62 -42.05
N GLU A 64 -1.99 -1.28 -40.85
CA GLU A 64 -1.68 -0.01 -40.21
C GLU A 64 -0.19 0.09 -39.82
N THR A 65 0.38 -0.96 -39.21
CA THR A 65 1.79 -0.94 -38.78
C THR A 65 2.73 -0.85 -39.98
N ALA A 66 2.42 -1.53 -41.09
CA ALA A 66 3.19 -1.43 -42.33
C ALA A 66 3.23 0.00 -42.89
N GLY A 67 2.13 0.76 -42.76
CA GLY A 67 2.10 2.18 -43.11
C GLY A 67 2.89 3.06 -42.13
N LEU A 68 2.76 2.82 -40.82
CA LEU A 68 3.46 3.57 -39.78
C LEU A 68 5.00 3.40 -39.82
N ILE A 69 5.51 2.29 -40.36
CA ILE A 69 6.96 2.07 -40.56
C ILE A 69 7.57 3.10 -41.52
N ALA A 70 6.79 3.72 -42.42
CA ALA A 70 7.28 4.70 -43.38
C ALA A 70 7.42 6.14 -42.82
N LEU A 71 7.09 6.37 -41.54
CA LEU A 71 7.16 7.71 -40.92
C LEU A 71 8.58 8.04 -40.42
N GLU A 72 9.34 8.79 -41.20
CA GLU A 72 10.69 9.25 -40.83
C GLU A 72 10.67 10.73 -40.42
N HIS A 73 10.60 11.01 -39.11
CA HIS A 73 10.69 12.38 -38.58
C HIS A 73 11.40 12.42 -37.22
N PRO A 74 12.31 13.39 -36.94
CA PRO A 74 13.09 13.43 -35.69
C PRO A 74 12.26 13.45 -34.40
N THR A 75 11.02 13.94 -34.46
CA THR A 75 10.09 14.03 -33.31
C THR A 75 9.01 12.93 -33.31
N ILE A 76 9.19 11.84 -34.07
CA ILE A 76 8.29 10.67 -34.10
C ILE A 76 9.08 9.38 -33.81
N ILE A 77 8.57 8.57 -32.88
CA ILE A 77 9.03 7.20 -32.61
C ILE A 77 8.14 6.27 -33.44
N ALA A 78 8.54 6.06 -34.70
CA ALA A 78 7.89 5.12 -35.60
C ALA A 78 8.22 3.66 -35.24
N PRO A 79 7.33 2.70 -35.53
CA PRO A 79 7.69 1.29 -35.50
C PRO A 79 8.72 0.99 -36.59
N LEU A 80 9.61 0.02 -36.34
CA LEU A 80 10.62 -0.45 -37.29
C LEU A 80 10.21 -1.77 -37.95
N ASN A 81 9.42 -2.59 -37.25
CA ASN A 81 9.01 -3.91 -37.72
C ASN A 81 7.76 -4.41 -36.98
N LEU A 82 7.07 -5.40 -37.56
CA LEU A 82 5.99 -6.16 -36.95
C LEU A 82 6.32 -7.66 -37.06
N LEU A 83 6.36 -8.35 -35.93
CA LEU A 83 6.62 -9.78 -35.85
C LEU A 83 5.34 -10.54 -35.48
N GLU A 84 5.19 -11.74 -36.01
CA GLU A 84 4.14 -12.69 -35.62
C GLU A 84 4.80 -13.99 -35.12
N VAL A 85 4.62 -14.31 -33.84
CA VAL A 85 5.24 -15.47 -33.18
C VAL A 85 4.18 -16.12 -32.29
N GLU A 86 3.91 -17.42 -32.49
CA GLU A 86 2.92 -18.20 -31.74
C GLU A 86 1.54 -17.51 -31.65
N ASP A 87 1.03 -17.04 -32.80
CA ASP A 87 -0.22 -16.26 -32.97
C ASP A 87 -0.32 -14.92 -32.20
N ARG A 88 0.76 -14.50 -31.54
CA ARG A 88 0.91 -13.20 -30.89
C ARG A 88 1.66 -12.23 -31.80
N LEU A 89 1.15 -11.00 -31.92
CA LEU A 89 1.81 -9.91 -32.63
C LEU A 89 2.74 -9.13 -31.70
N TYR A 90 3.88 -8.71 -32.22
CA TYR A 90 4.87 -7.87 -31.53
C TYR A 90 5.28 -6.70 -32.44
N ILE A 91 5.02 -5.47 -32.02
CA ILE A 91 5.53 -4.28 -32.72
C ILE A 91 6.91 -3.93 -32.15
N VAL A 92 7.89 -3.71 -33.01
CA VAL A 92 9.26 -3.33 -32.64
C VAL A 92 9.44 -1.83 -32.86
N TYR A 93 9.89 -1.12 -31.83
CA TYR A 93 10.23 0.32 -31.84
C TYR A 93 11.71 0.52 -31.47
N PRO A 94 12.37 1.62 -31.87
CA PRO A 94 13.69 1.95 -31.34
C PRO A 94 13.60 2.22 -29.84
N TYR A 95 14.62 1.80 -29.07
CA TYR A 95 14.67 2.14 -27.64
C TYR A 95 15.24 3.55 -27.44
N GLU A 96 14.44 4.42 -26.82
CA GLU A 96 14.77 5.80 -26.49
C GLU A 96 14.85 5.95 -24.97
N GLU A 97 15.96 6.45 -24.44
CA GLU A 97 16.13 6.66 -22.98
C GLU A 97 15.49 7.99 -22.55
N ALA A 98 14.17 8.04 -22.64
CA ALA A 98 13.32 9.21 -22.43
C ALA A 98 12.22 8.96 -21.37
N LYS A 99 11.68 10.03 -20.80
CA LYS A 99 10.61 10.01 -19.78
C LYS A 99 9.33 10.56 -20.38
N SER A 100 8.17 9.97 -20.11
CA SER A 100 6.88 10.52 -20.55
C SER A 100 6.54 11.82 -19.81
N LEU A 101 5.77 12.72 -20.42
CA LEU A 101 5.27 13.92 -19.72
C LEU A 101 4.48 13.56 -18.46
N LYS A 102 3.81 12.40 -18.45
CA LYS A 102 3.11 11.85 -17.29
C LYS A 102 4.04 11.52 -16.13
N GLU A 103 5.19 10.93 -16.39
CA GLU A 103 6.18 10.63 -15.34
C GLU A 103 6.81 11.90 -14.80
N LEU A 104 7.16 12.84 -15.69
CA LEU A 104 7.64 14.16 -15.30
C LEU A 104 6.60 14.93 -14.46
N TYR A 105 5.32 14.88 -14.85
CA TYR A 105 4.20 15.50 -14.13
C TYR A 105 3.91 14.83 -12.79
N SER A 106 4.08 13.51 -12.69
CA SER A 106 3.87 12.75 -11.46
C SER A 106 5.04 12.87 -10.47
N GLY A 107 6.25 13.15 -10.97
CA GLY A 107 7.46 13.28 -10.17
C GLY A 107 7.76 14.71 -9.68
N ASN A 108 7.13 15.74 -10.26
CA ASN A 108 7.38 17.13 -9.92
C ASN A 108 6.31 17.69 -8.96
N THR A 109 6.74 18.23 -7.82
CA THR A 109 5.86 18.91 -6.86
C THR A 109 5.68 20.41 -7.15
N GLY A 110 6.44 20.96 -8.11
CA GLY A 110 6.31 22.33 -8.60
C GLY A 110 5.60 22.42 -9.96
N GLN A 111 5.33 23.66 -10.40
CA GLN A 111 4.84 23.94 -11.75
C GLN A 111 5.97 23.77 -12.78
N PHE A 112 5.63 23.44 -14.03
CA PHE A 112 6.61 23.35 -15.11
C PHE A 112 7.12 24.74 -15.56
N PRO A 113 8.41 24.88 -15.93
CA PRO A 113 8.92 26.07 -16.60
C PRO A 113 8.26 26.25 -17.97
N ILE A 114 7.63 27.42 -18.21
CA ILE A 114 6.86 27.67 -19.44
C ILE A 114 7.74 27.60 -20.69
N ASP A 115 8.98 28.08 -20.64
CA ASP A 115 9.90 28.04 -21.78
C ASP A 115 10.26 26.59 -22.19
N GLY A 116 10.35 25.68 -21.21
CA GLY A 116 10.51 24.24 -21.46
C GLY A 116 9.27 23.63 -22.13
N LEU A 117 8.07 23.98 -21.65
CA LEU A 117 6.83 23.55 -22.30
C LEU A 117 6.69 24.10 -23.73
N MET A 118 7.10 25.35 -23.98
CA MET A 118 7.09 25.95 -25.31
C MET A 118 8.08 25.27 -26.28
N ARG A 119 9.28 24.87 -25.83
CA ARG A 119 10.19 24.01 -26.62
C ARG A 119 9.53 22.67 -26.96
N ILE A 120 9.08 21.93 -25.93
CA ILE A 120 8.43 20.63 -26.08
C ILE A 120 7.26 20.70 -27.08
N PHE A 121 6.35 21.66 -26.94
CA PHE A 121 5.18 21.75 -27.82
C PHE A 121 5.53 22.18 -29.25
N LYS A 122 6.60 22.94 -29.47
CA LYS A 122 7.07 23.24 -30.83
C LYS A 122 7.53 21.98 -31.57
N ASP A 123 8.26 21.08 -30.91
CA ASP A 123 8.72 19.81 -31.50
C ASP A 123 7.58 18.82 -31.77
N ILE A 124 6.60 18.78 -30.88
CA ILE A 124 5.40 17.96 -31.02
C ILE A 124 4.46 18.50 -32.12
N LEU A 125 4.35 19.82 -32.28
CA LEU A 125 3.57 20.43 -33.38
C LEU A 125 4.21 20.18 -34.76
N ARG A 126 5.55 20.16 -34.85
CA ARG A 126 6.26 19.71 -36.07
C ARG A 126 5.90 18.25 -36.40
N GLY A 127 5.95 17.36 -35.39
CA GLY A 127 5.64 15.94 -35.54
C GLY A 127 4.21 15.67 -35.99
N ILE A 128 3.20 16.32 -35.38
CA ILE A 128 1.80 16.21 -35.85
C ILE A 128 1.62 16.81 -37.24
N GLY A 129 2.34 17.89 -37.58
CA GLY A 129 2.31 18.47 -38.92
C GLY A 129 2.77 17.50 -40.00
N TYR A 130 3.93 16.86 -39.80
CA TYR A 130 4.46 15.84 -40.71
C TYR A 130 3.58 14.57 -40.75
N ALA A 131 3.18 14.03 -39.59
CA ALA A 131 2.33 12.83 -39.57
C ALA A 131 1.05 13.03 -40.40
N HIS A 132 0.45 14.24 -40.35
CA HIS A 132 -0.71 14.57 -41.15
C HIS A 132 -0.40 14.85 -42.63
N SER A 133 0.79 15.31 -43.03
CA SER A 133 1.14 15.38 -44.47
C SER A 133 1.18 13.99 -45.09
N GLU A 134 1.62 13.00 -44.32
CA GLU A 134 1.60 11.57 -44.69
C GLU A 134 0.22 10.90 -44.47
N GLY A 135 -0.80 11.68 -44.08
CA GLY A 135 -2.19 11.23 -43.91
C GLY A 135 -2.55 10.66 -42.53
N TYR A 136 -1.58 10.51 -41.61
CA TYR A 136 -1.79 9.91 -40.30
C TYR A 136 -2.30 10.93 -39.26
N HIS A 137 -3.32 10.50 -38.53
CA HIS A 137 -3.86 11.21 -37.37
C HIS A 137 -3.53 10.36 -36.13
N HIS A 138 -3.19 10.99 -35.01
CA HIS A 138 -2.62 10.24 -33.88
C HIS A 138 -3.67 9.48 -33.04
N PHE A 139 -4.95 9.89 -33.06
CA PHE A 139 -6.12 9.32 -32.34
C PHE A 139 -6.02 9.07 -30.82
N ALA A 140 -4.84 9.20 -30.21
CA ALA A 140 -4.49 8.66 -28.90
C ALA A 140 -3.67 9.62 -28.01
N LEU A 141 -3.45 10.87 -28.45
CA LEU A 141 -2.60 11.86 -27.78
C LEU A 141 -2.99 12.07 -26.30
N ASN A 142 -2.00 11.93 -25.43
CA ASN A 142 -2.10 12.12 -23.99
C ASN A 142 -0.69 12.32 -23.38
N LEU A 143 -0.58 12.33 -22.05
CA LEU A 143 0.69 12.47 -21.34
C LEU A 143 1.62 11.24 -21.38
N ASP A 144 1.15 10.04 -21.77
CA ASP A 144 1.98 8.84 -22.01
C ASP A 144 2.61 8.84 -23.43
N ALA A 145 1.98 9.54 -24.38
CA ALA A 145 2.31 9.55 -25.81
C ALA A 145 3.41 10.57 -26.19
N ILE A 146 3.66 11.57 -25.34
CA ILE A 146 4.76 12.51 -25.49
C ILE A 146 5.87 12.11 -24.52
N VAL A 147 7.07 11.83 -25.06
CA VAL A 147 8.28 11.53 -24.29
C VAL A 147 9.34 12.62 -24.51
N VAL A 148 10.19 12.84 -23.50
CA VAL A 148 11.25 13.86 -23.50
C VAL A 148 12.54 13.22 -22.98
N ASN A 149 13.66 13.43 -23.69
CA ASN A 149 14.99 12.98 -23.23
C ASN A 149 15.57 13.95 -22.18
N ASP A 150 16.74 13.64 -21.62
CA ASP A 150 17.38 14.51 -20.63
C ASP A 150 17.98 15.80 -21.27
N ASP A 151 18.11 15.88 -22.60
CA ASP A 151 18.49 17.09 -23.35
C ASP A 151 17.31 18.06 -23.60
N GLY A 152 16.07 17.62 -23.31
CA GLY A 152 14.84 18.42 -23.44
C GLY A 152 14.15 18.36 -24.82
N ASP A 153 14.55 17.45 -25.70
CA ASP A 153 13.91 17.20 -27.00
C ASP A 153 12.68 16.28 -26.83
N ALA A 154 11.58 16.61 -27.50
CA ALA A 154 10.32 15.90 -27.38
C ALA A 154 9.98 15.04 -28.61
N LYS A 155 9.52 13.80 -28.37
CA LYS A 155 9.10 12.84 -29.40
C LYS A 155 7.71 12.27 -29.13
N LEU A 156 6.98 11.93 -30.20
CA LEU A 156 5.66 11.30 -30.18
C LEU A 156 5.74 9.78 -30.33
N ARG A 157 4.89 9.05 -29.61
CA ARG A 157 4.70 7.59 -29.76
C ARG A 157 3.22 7.19 -29.67
N GLY A 158 2.84 6.16 -30.43
CA GLY A 158 1.51 5.53 -30.33
C GLY A 158 0.46 6.03 -31.32
N PHE A 159 0.81 6.10 -32.61
CA PHE A 159 -0.08 6.50 -33.71
C PHE A 159 -1.12 5.45 -34.16
N SER A 160 -1.13 4.25 -33.56
CA SER A 160 -2.04 3.16 -33.97
C SER A 160 -3.49 3.43 -33.57
N LYS A 161 -4.35 3.70 -34.55
CA LYS A 161 -5.81 3.79 -34.40
C LYS A 161 -6.41 2.42 -34.06
N ILE A 162 -5.86 1.34 -34.63
CA ILE A 162 -6.36 -0.02 -34.41
C ILE A 162 -6.15 -0.46 -32.96
N LEU A 163 -4.98 -0.23 -32.36
CA LEU A 163 -4.75 -0.47 -30.93
C LEU A 163 -5.59 0.47 -30.06
N PHE A 164 -5.84 1.71 -30.49
CA PHE A 164 -6.68 2.62 -29.72
C PHE A 164 -8.14 2.15 -29.63
N HIS A 165 -8.75 1.76 -30.75
CA HIS A 165 -10.13 1.24 -30.74
C HIS A 165 -10.23 -0.08 -29.96
N ALA A 166 -9.24 -0.97 -30.07
CA ALA A 166 -9.20 -2.19 -29.26
C ALA A 166 -9.10 -1.89 -27.75
N LEU A 167 -8.41 -0.82 -27.34
CA LEU A 167 -8.42 -0.35 -25.94
C LEU A 167 -9.79 0.19 -25.51
N GLU A 168 -10.41 1.03 -26.34
CA GLU A 168 -11.70 1.67 -26.06
C GLU A 168 -12.85 0.65 -25.97
N GLU A 169 -12.82 -0.40 -26.80
CA GLU A 169 -13.73 -1.55 -26.70
C GLU A 169 -13.44 -2.40 -25.44
N TYR A 170 -12.16 -2.68 -25.14
CA TYR A 170 -11.76 -3.59 -24.06
C TYR A 170 -12.05 -3.05 -22.64
N ILE A 171 -11.95 -1.73 -22.40
CA ILE A 171 -12.30 -1.14 -21.09
C ILE A 171 -13.67 -0.45 -21.06
N GLY A 172 -14.22 -0.11 -22.23
CA GLY A 172 -15.50 0.59 -22.33
C GLY A 172 -15.42 2.08 -22.00
N LYS A 173 -16.40 2.84 -22.51
CA LYS A 173 -16.40 4.31 -22.51
C LYS A 173 -16.31 4.96 -21.11
N ASP A 174 -16.81 4.33 -20.05
CA ASP A 174 -16.79 4.91 -18.69
C ASP A 174 -15.40 4.92 -18.03
N ASP A 175 -14.57 3.90 -18.25
CA ASP A 175 -13.22 3.80 -17.67
C ASP A 175 -12.15 4.54 -18.52
N MET A 176 -12.51 5.07 -19.70
CA MET A 176 -11.64 5.92 -20.57
C MET A 176 -11.41 7.35 -20.03
N LEU A 177 -11.70 7.62 -18.75
CA LEU A 177 -11.64 8.94 -18.12
C LEU A 177 -10.30 9.67 -18.27
N SER A 178 -9.18 8.95 -18.29
CA SER A 178 -7.84 9.53 -18.46
C SER A 178 -7.57 10.03 -19.89
N TYR A 179 -8.27 9.51 -20.90
CA TYR A 179 -8.17 9.93 -22.29
C TYR A 179 -9.19 11.02 -22.61
N ALA A 180 -10.43 10.85 -22.13
CA ALA A 180 -11.54 11.76 -22.37
C ALA A 180 -11.26 13.22 -21.98
N ARG A 181 -10.37 13.47 -21.01
CA ARG A 181 -9.94 14.83 -20.60
C ARG A 181 -9.31 15.66 -21.72
N TYR A 182 -8.75 15.00 -22.74
CA TYR A 182 -8.10 15.66 -23.87
C TYR A 182 -8.81 15.39 -25.20
N TYR A 183 -9.93 14.66 -25.21
CA TYR A 183 -10.79 14.49 -26.38
C TYR A 183 -11.37 15.84 -26.81
N SER A 184 -11.56 16.04 -28.12
CA SER A 184 -12.22 17.23 -28.66
C SER A 184 -13.75 17.04 -28.81
N PRO A 185 -14.54 18.14 -28.92
CA PRO A 185 -16.00 18.06 -28.93
C PRO A 185 -16.55 17.23 -30.09
N GLU A 186 -15.95 17.33 -31.28
CA GLU A 186 -16.35 16.55 -32.45
C GLU A 186 -16.13 15.05 -32.26
N ARG A 187 -15.07 14.63 -31.55
CA ARG A 187 -14.80 13.21 -31.25
C ARG A 187 -15.93 12.57 -30.43
N PHE A 188 -16.46 13.28 -29.43
CA PHE A 188 -17.58 12.78 -28.63
C PHE A 188 -18.86 12.59 -29.48
N ASN A 189 -19.07 13.44 -30.49
CA ASN A 189 -20.21 13.35 -31.39
C ASN A 189 -20.05 12.24 -32.44
N ASN A 190 -18.87 12.16 -33.08
CA ASN A 190 -18.51 11.10 -34.02
C ASN A 190 -16.97 11.01 -34.18
N PRO A 191 -16.30 9.96 -33.66
CA PRO A 191 -14.85 9.77 -33.83
C PRO A 191 -14.37 9.71 -35.30
N ASN A 192 -15.25 9.42 -36.25
CA ASN A 192 -14.93 9.44 -37.68
C ASN A 192 -14.99 10.85 -38.30
N THR A 193 -15.20 11.89 -37.50
CA THR A 193 -15.12 13.31 -37.90
C THR A 193 -13.95 14.05 -37.25
N GLU A 194 -13.03 13.33 -36.61
CA GLU A 194 -11.76 13.90 -36.17
C GLU A 194 -10.87 14.30 -37.36
N ASP A 195 -10.22 15.45 -37.27
CA ASP A 195 -9.22 15.93 -38.22
C ASP A 195 -8.01 16.53 -37.47
N ILE A 196 -7.06 17.13 -38.20
CA ILE A 196 -5.87 17.79 -37.62
C ILE A 196 -6.20 18.78 -36.48
N ARG A 197 -7.38 19.42 -36.52
CA ARG A 197 -7.86 20.41 -35.55
C ARG A 197 -8.38 19.75 -34.28
N SER A 198 -8.72 18.46 -34.33
CA SER A 198 -8.95 17.62 -33.15
C SER A 198 -7.65 17.40 -32.40
N ASN A 199 -6.55 17.05 -33.10
CA ASN A 199 -5.23 16.94 -32.47
C ASN A 199 -4.73 18.30 -31.91
N ILE A 200 -5.02 19.42 -32.57
CA ILE A 200 -4.73 20.78 -32.04
C ILE A 200 -5.46 21.06 -30.73
N PHE A 201 -6.74 20.69 -30.62
CA PHE A 201 -7.50 20.82 -29.36
C PHE A 201 -6.90 19.94 -28.26
N THR A 202 -6.58 18.68 -28.58
CA THR A 202 -5.95 17.74 -27.64
C THR A 202 -4.60 18.26 -27.13
N LEU A 203 -3.74 18.78 -28.01
CA LEU A 203 -2.48 19.42 -27.62
C LEU A 203 -2.72 20.68 -26.77
N GLY A 204 -3.72 21.51 -27.09
CA GLY A 204 -4.13 22.64 -26.25
C GLY A 204 -4.54 22.22 -24.84
N ALA A 205 -5.30 21.12 -24.71
CA ALA A 205 -5.73 20.59 -23.41
C ALA A 205 -4.55 20.04 -22.57
N ILE A 206 -3.59 19.38 -23.22
CA ILE A 206 -2.37 18.88 -22.57
C ILE A 206 -1.47 20.05 -22.15
N LEU A 207 -1.22 21.04 -23.02
CA LEU A 207 -0.40 22.22 -22.69
C LEU A 207 -1.02 23.03 -21.55
N TYR A 208 -2.34 23.23 -21.56
CA TYR A 208 -3.07 23.87 -20.47
C TYR A 208 -2.84 23.16 -19.13
N GLN A 209 -2.96 21.82 -19.10
CA GLN A 209 -2.76 21.06 -17.86
C GLN A 209 -1.31 21.08 -17.38
N MET A 210 -0.34 20.98 -18.29
CA MET A 210 1.08 21.07 -17.94
C MET A 210 1.49 22.48 -17.45
N ALA A 211 0.83 23.53 -17.93
CA ALA A 211 1.10 24.90 -17.53
C ALA A 211 0.45 25.28 -16.18
N THR A 212 -0.78 24.81 -15.92
CA THR A 212 -1.62 25.23 -14.76
C THR A 212 -1.72 24.20 -13.63
N ASN A 213 -1.28 22.95 -13.86
CA ASN A 213 -1.56 21.78 -13.02
C ASN A 213 -3.07 21.47 -12.83
N GLN A 214 -3.95 21.99 -13.70
CA GLN A 214 -5.40 21.71 -13.72
C GLN A 214 -5.87 21.27 -15.11
N PRO A 215 -6.79 20.30 -15.25
CA PRO A 215 -7.30 19.91 -16.55
C PRO A 215 -8.10 21.05 -17.19
N ALA A 216 -7.95 21.27 -18.51
CA ALA A 216 -8.68 22.30 -19.23
C ALA A 216 -10.22 22.17 -19.12
N ILE A 217 -10.71 20.93 -18.95
CA ILE A 217 -12.12 20.63 -18.77
C ILE A 217 -12.28 19.66 -17.59
N GLU A 218 -12.98 20.13 -16.56
CA GLU A 218 -13.27 19.35 -15.35
C GLU A 218 -14.34 18.27 -15.59
N GLY A 219 -14.21 17.16 -14.87
CA GLY A 219 -15.19 16.08 -14.89
C GLY A 219 -14.71 14.84 -14.15
N GLU A 220 -15.60 14.25 -13.36
CA GLU A 220 -15.36 13.01 -12.61
C GLU A 220 -15.73 11.74 -13.42
N THR A 221 -16.38 11.91 -14.58
CA THR A 221 -16.76 10.84 -15.50
C THR A 221 -16.61 11.32 -16.94
N VAL A 222 -16.49 10.40 -17.89
CA VAL A 222 -16.43 10.71 -19.34
C VAL A 222 -17.67 11.49 -19.78
N PHE A 223 -18.84 11.11 -19.26
CA PHE A 223 -20.11 11.81 -19.44
C PHE A 223 -20.06 13.30 -19.00
N ARG A 224 -19.42 13.63 -17.86
CA ARG A 224 -19.30 15.04 -17.42
C ARG A 224 -18.44 15.87 -18.38
N ILE A 225 -17.41 15.28 -18.98
CA ILE A 225 -16.51 15.96 -19.93
C ILE A 225 -17.22 16.15 -21.28
N GLU A 226 -17.89 15.12 -21.78
CA GLU A 226 -18.77 15.16 -22.96
C GLU A 226 -19.82 16.27 -22.83
N MET A 227 -20.49 16.35 -21.67
CA MET A 227 -21.43 17.41 -21.32
C MET A 227 -20.81 18.80 -21.34
N ALA A 228 -19.69 19.01 -20.65
CA ALA A 228 -19.01 20.31 -20.58
C ALA A 228 -18.56 20.79 -21.97
N GLN A 229 -18.14 19.88 -22.85
CA GLN A 229 -17.83 20.18 -24.24
C GLN A 229 -19.08 20.50 -25.08
N ALA A 230 -20.17 19.77 -24.90
CA ALA A 230 -21.43 19.95 -25.63
C ALA A 230 -22.26 21.21 -25.27
N ASP A 231 -21.86 22.00 -24.26
CA ASP A 231 -22.70 23.03 -23.59
C ASP A 231 -22.94 24.40 -24.31
N PRO A 232 -22.41 24.66 -25.52
CA PRO A 232 -21.87 25.95 -26.01
C PRO A 232 -21.33 27.04 -25.05
N ASP A 233 -21.92 27.31 -23.89
CA ASP A 233 -21.61 28.48 -23.06
C ASP A 233 -20.44 28.25 -22.10
N HIS A 234 -20.21 27.01 -21.67
CA HIS A 234 -19.02 26.60 -20.91
C HIS A 234 -17.74 27.06 -21.61
N ARG A 235 -16.87 27.73 -20.84
CA ARG A 235 -15.53 28.20 -21.22
C ARG A 235 -14.51 27.52 -20.32
N VAL A 236 -13.34 27.25 -20.88
CA VAL A 236 -12.14 26.94 -20.11
C VAL A 236 -11.78 28.17 -19.26
N ILE A 237 -11.32 27.95 -18.04
CA ILE A 237 -10.84 29.02 -17.15
C ILE A 237 -9.57 29.63 -17.78
N PRO A 238 -9.45 30.96 -17.97
CA PRO A 238 -8.24 31.56 -18.55
C PRO A 238 -7.01 31.20 -17.72
N ALA A 239 -5.94 30.71 -18.37
CA ALA A 239 -4.80 30.10 -17.69
C ALA A 239 -4.05 31.09 -16.77
N ASP A 240 -4.05 32.37 -17.14
CA ASP A 240 -3.54 33.52 -16.38
C ASP A 240 -4.25 33.75 -15.05
N THR A 241 -5.50 33.29 -14.90
CA THR A 241 -6.21 33.34 -13.60
C THR A 241 -5.83 32.20 -12.66
N LEU A 242 -5.07 31.20 -13.14
CA LEU A 242 -4.54 30.09 -12.35
C LEU A 242 -3.02 30.21 -12.13
N ARG A 243 -2.33 31.02 -12.93
CA ARG A 243 -0.87 31.15 -12.93
C ARG A 243 -0.42 32.52 -13.44
N GLU A 244 0.18 33.31 -12.55
CA GLU A 244 0.51 34.72 -12.79
C GLU A 244 1.80 34.95 -13.61
N ASP A 245 2.73 33.98 -13.67
CA ASP A 245 3.99 34.08 -14.44
C ASP A 245 3.87 33.71 -15.93
N LEU A 246 2.64 33.58 -16.46
CA LEU A 246 2.42 33.26 -17.87
C LEU A 246 2.77 34.44 -18.80
N PRO A 247 3.47 34.19 -19.93
CA PRO A 247 3.74 35.23 -20.93
C PRO A 247 2.47 35.80 -21.56
N ALA A 248 2.47 37.11 -21.86
CA ALA A 248 1.35 37.77 -22.53
C ALA A 248 1.03 37.15 -23.90
N GLY A 249 -0.24 36.78 -24.13
CA GLY A 249 -0.70 36.03 -25.30
C GLY A 249 -0.86 34.52 -25.08
N PHE A 250 -0.29 33.96 -24.00
CA PHE A 250 -0.32 32.50 -23.75
C PHE A 250 -1.71 31.98 -23.38
N SER A 251 -2.49 32.74 -22.63
CA SER A 251 -3.86 32.37 -22.24
C SER A 251 -4.82 32.46 -23.44
N GLU A 252 -4.64 33.47 -24.28
CA GLU A 252 -5.40 33.68 -25.51
C GLU A 252 -5.08 32.61 -26.57
N MET A 253 -3.80 32.23 -26.69
CA MET A 253 -3.36 31.10 -27.52
C MET A 253 -4.02 29.78 -27.09
N LEU A 254 -4.00 29.46 -25.80
CA LEU A 254 -4.68 28.27 -25.27
C LEU A 254 -6.19 28.34 -25.49
N THR A 255 -6.81 29.50 -25.27
CA THR A 255 -8.24 29.73 -25.52
C THR A 255 -8.61 29.49 -27.00
N LYS A 256 -7.75 29.90 -27.94
CA LYS A 256 -7.94 29.62 -29.38
C LYS A 256 -7.75 28.13 -29.71
N ALA A 257 -6.76 27.45 -29.13
CA ALA A 257 -6.60 26.01 -29.33
C ALA A 257 -7.80 25.20 -28.81
N LEU A 258 -8.39 25.67 -27.71
CA LEU A 258 -9.53 25.05 -26.99
C LEU A 258 -10.91 25.56 -27.43
N GLU A 259 -11.01 26.28 -28.55
CA GLU A 259 -12.31 26.70 -29.10
C GLU A 259 -13.17 25.47 -29.46
N LYS A 260 -14.44 25.49 -29.08
CA LYS A 260 -15.33 24.32 -29.22
C LYS A 260 -15.56 23.95 -30.68
N LYS A 261 -15.55 24.95 -31.56
CA LYS A 261 -15.75 24.87 -33.00
C LYS A 261 -14.42 24.66 -33.74
N PRO A 262 -14.20 23.55 -34.47
CA PRO A 262 -12.95 23.32 -35.22
C PRO A 262 -12.59 24.47 -36.16
N GLU A 263 -13.58 25.11 -36.80
CA GLU A 263 -13.39 26.23 -37.72
C GLU A 263 -12.93 27.54 -37.04
N LYS A 264 -12.83 27.57 -35.70
CA LYS A 264 -12.30 28.70 -34.93
C LYS A 264 -10.91 28.46 -34.33
N ARG A 265 -10.44 27.21 -34.31
CA ARG A 265 -9.11 26.85 -33.78
C ARG A 265 -8.01 27.35 -34.71
N PHE A 266 -6.75 27.11 -34.36
CA PHE A 266 -5.70 27.04 -35.37
C PHE A 266 -6.08 25.98 -36.40
N GLN A 267 -5.99 26.26 -37.70
CA GLN A 267 -6.43 25.30 -38.73
C GLN A 267 -5.36 24.24 -39.07
N ASN A 268 -4.11 24.45 -38.62
CA ASN A 268 -2.99 23.52 -38.75
C ASN A 268 -1.98 23.73 -37.60
N PRO A 269 -1.09 22.75 -37.32
CA PRO A 269 -0.07 22.85 -36.27
C PRO A 269 0.94 24.00 -36.47
N ILE A 270 1.17 24.42 -37.72
CA ILE A 270 2.14 25.48 -38.05
C ILE A 270 1.63 26.84 -37.55
N GLU A 271 0.34 27.14 -37.67
CA GLU A 271 -0.24 28.37 -37.08
C GLU A 271 -0.10 28.40 -35.55
N PHE A 272 -0.23 27.25 -34.88
CA PHE A 272 -0.10 27.14 -33.42
C PHE A 272 1.37 27.30 -33.01
N TYR A 273 2.29 26.64 -33.73
CA TYR A 273 3.74 26.78 -33.60
C TYR A 273 4.18 28.26 -33.75
N GLN A 274 3.67 28.96 -34.77
CA GLN A 274 3.95 30.37 -35.02
C GLN A 274 3.43 31.28 -33.89
N GLU A 275 2.32 30.94 -33.22
CA GLU A 275 1.83 31.73 -32.09
C GLU A 275 2.74 31.58 -30.85
N ILE A 276 3.30 30.39 -30.62
CA ILE A 276 4.33 30.18 -29.59
C ILE A 276 5.56 31.05 -29.88
N GLU A 277 6.05 31.10 -31.13
CA GLU A 277 7.18 31.96 -31.50
C GLU A 277 6.88 33.47 -31.37
N LYS A 278 5.64 33.92 -31.62
CA LYS A 278 5.19 35.29 -31.35
C LYS A 278 5.18 35.62 -29.86
N ILE A 279 4.82 34.66 -29.00
CA ILE A 279 4.84 34.83 -27.54
C ILE A 279 6.29 34.91 -27.04
N GLU A 280 7.16 34.00 -27.50
CA GLU A 280 8.58 34.04 -27.15
C GLU A 280 9.29 35.33 -27.62
N SER A 281 9.01 35.80 -28.84
CA SER A 281 9.64 37.03 -29.35
C SER A 281 9.17 38.28 -28.60
N LYS A 282 7.88 38.37 -28.24
CA LYS A 282 7.37 39.40 -27.32
C LYS A 282 8.06 39.34 -25.95
N LYS A 283 8.19 38.15 -25.37
CA LYS A 283 8.90 37.94 -24.08
C LYS A 283 10.37 38.37 -24.17
N ARG A 284 11.06 38.03 -25.26
CA ARG A 284 12.44 38.48 -25.52
C ARG A 284 12.54 40.01 -25.63
N SER A 285 11.66 40.68 -26.39
CA SER A 285 11.63 42.15 -26.48
C SER A 285 11.43 42.78 -25.10
N ALA A 286 10.41 42.35 -24.36
CA ALA A 286 10.08 42.90 -23.05
C ALA A 286 11.21 42.74 -22.01
N LEU A 287 12.09 41.74 -22.15
CA LEU A 287 13.30 41.62 -21.34
C LEU A 287 14.34 42.69 -21.74
N PHE A 288 14.65 42.82 -23.03
CA PHE A 288 15.59 43.84 -23.52
C PHE A 288 15.15 45.28 -23.19
N ASP A 289 13.85 45.58 -23.33
CA ASP A 289 13.29 46.90 -23.00
C ASP A 289 13.46 47.24 -21.49
N ASN A 290 13.30 46.25 -20.60
CA ASN A 290 13.44 46.44 -19.16
C ASN A 290 14.89 46.64 -18.70
N ASP A 291 15.85 45.92 -19.29
CA ASP A 291 17.26 46.06 -18.93
C ASP A 291 17.86 47.36 -19.51
N PHE A 292 17.43 47.80 -20.69
CA PHE A 292 17.87 49.07 -21.28
C PHE A 292 17.43 50.27 -20.43
N VAL A 293 16.21 50.25 -19.89
CA VAL A 293 15.67 51.32 -19.02
C VAL A 293 16.35 51.34 -17.65
N LYS A 294 16.82 50.20 -17.12
CA LYS A 294 17.59 50.15 -15.85
C LYS A 294 19.05 50.59 -16.01
N GLY A 295 19.59 50.63 -17.22
CA GLY A 295 20.98 51.04 -17.50
C GLY A 295 21.25 52.55 -17.35
N PHE A 296 20.23 53.40 -17.44
CA PHE A 296 20.38 54.87 -17.43
C PHE A 296 19.53 55.56 -16.35
N GLY A 297 19.90 55.34 -15.08
CA GLY A 297 19.41 56.13 -13.96
C GLY A 297 20.21 57.43 -13.78
N SER A 298 19.53 58.58 -13.94
CA SER A 298 19.87 59.91 -13.41
C SER A 298 21.36 60.31 -13.28
N LEU A 299 21.86 61.10 -14.23
CA LEU A 299 23.00 61.99 -14.02
C LEU A 299 22.52 63.45 -14.06
N ASP A 300 22.62 64.12 -12.91
CA ASP A 300 22.47 65.57 -12.81
C ASP A 300 23.64 66.31 -13.47
N GLY A 301 23.46 67.61 -13.71
CA GLY A 301 24.39 68.43 -14.49
C GLY A 301 25.70 68.85 -13.79
N ASP A 302 26.45 69.67 -14.52
CA ASP A 302 27.68 70.36 -14.10
C ASP A 302 28.91 69.52 -13.75
N THR A 303 29.64 69.07 -14.78
CA THR A 303 31.02 69.56 -14.99
C THR A 303 31.52 69.36 -16.42
N LEU A 304 32.43 70.23 -16.86
CA LEU A 304 33.04 70.23 -18.19
C LEU A 304 34.57 70.02 -18.11
N SER A 305 35.13 69.55 -19.24
CA SER A 305 36.54 69.57 -19.65
C SER A 305 37.52 68.55 -19.03
N ASN A 306 38.41 68.06 -19.91
CA ASN A 306 39.71 67.39 -19.70
C ASN A 306 39.70 66.12 -18.82
N SER A 307 40.21 64.97 -19.26
CA SER A 307 41.48 64.81 -19.99
C SER A 307 41.55 63.49 -20.78
N GLU A 308 42.49 63.42 -21.74
CA GLU A 308 43.03 62.14 -22.20
C GLU A 308 43.84 61.50 -21.07
N ASP A 309 43.65 60.22 -20.75
CA ASP A 309 44.80 59.34 -20.43
C ASP A 309 44.51 57.82 -20.42
N LEU A 310 45.56 57.08 -20.78
CA LEU A 310 45.91 55.71 -20.40
C LEU A 310 44.86 54.58 -20.43
N SER A 311 44.88 53.87 -21.55
CA SER A 311 44.58 52.43 -21.66
C SER A 311 45.34 51.55 -20.64
N SER A 312 44.64 50.64 -19.94
CA SER A 312 45.13 49.27 -19.62
C SER A 312 44.04 48.40 -18.96
N SER A 313 44.26 47.08 -18.94
CA SER A 313 43.49 46.03 -18.21
C SER A 313 41.98 45.87 -18.53
N SER A 314 41.64 45.32 -19.69
CA SER A 314 40.34 44.69 -19.97
C SER A 314 40.38 43.16 -19.79
N SER A 315 40.48 42.68 -18.54
CA SER A 315 40.51 41.24 -18.23
C SER A 315 39.13 40.67 -17.92
N SER A 316 38.47 40.15 -18.96
CA SER A 316 37.51 39.03 -18.93
C SER A 316 36.53 38.90 -17.73
N PHE A 317 35.25 39.14 -17.99
CA PHE A 317 34.19 38.31 -17.42
C PHE A 317 33.47 37.60 -18.58
N LYS A 318 33.62 36.28 -18.64
CA LYS A 318 32.84 35.40 -19.52
C LYS A 318 31.68 34.84 -18.70
N ILE A 319 30.52 34.75 -19.32
CA ILE A 319 29.53 33.70 -19.03
C ILE A 319 29.47 32.86 -20.30
N GLU A 320 29.67 31.55 -20.17
CA GLU A 320 29.66 30.62 -21.32
C GLU A 320 28.31 29.90 -21.32
N ASP A 321 27.57 30.03 -22.43
CA ASP A 321 26.39 29.24 -22.73
C ASP A 321 26.83 27.99 -23.54
N PRO A 322 26.70 26.77 -23.00
CA PRO A 322 27.30 25.58 -23.60
C PRO A 322 26.47 24.91 -24.71
N PHE A 323 25.27 25.41 -25.06
CA PHE A 323 24.31 24.68 -25.92
C PHE A 323 23.97 25.33 -27.27
N ASN A 324 24.90 26.08 -27.89
CA ASN A 324 24.71 26.54 -29.27
C ASN A 324 25.98 26.48 -30.14
N GLN A 325 26.34 25.28 -30.59
CA GLN A 325 27.25 25.07 -31.73
C GLN A 325 26.79 23.88 -32.58
N ASN A 326 25.95 24.15 -33.61
CA ASN A 326 25.99 23.60 -34.98
C ASN A 326 24.61 23.73 -35.64
N SER A 327 24.46 24.70 -36.55
CA SER A 327 23.21 24.89 -37.32
C SER A 327 23.47 25.34 -38.77
N ASP A 328 24.41 24.67 -39.45
CA ASP A 328 24.53 24.69 -40.91
C ASP A 328 23.85 23.43 -41.48
N PHE A 329 22.54 23.53 -41.79
CA PHE A 329 21.88 22.60 -42.70
C PHE A 329 20.80 23.32 -43.51
N ASP A 330 20.90 23.19 -44.83
CA ASP A 330 20.14 23.96 -45.82
C ASP A 330 18.75 23.34 -46.06
N LEU A 331 17.68 24.11 -45.84
CA LEU A 331 16.30 23.66 -46.07
C LEU A 331 15.88 23.92 -47.53
N GLY A 332 16.51 23.18 -48.44
CA GLY A 332 16.21 23.20 -49.86
C GLY A 332 14.84 22.61 -50.22
N PHE A 333 13.78 23.41 -50.12
CA PHE A 333 12.47 23.13 -50.72
C PHE A 333 12.22 24.07 -51.91
N ASP A 334 12.56 23.59 -53.11
CA ASP A 334 12.27 24.28 -54.38
C ASP A 334 10.78 24.14 -54.73
N PHE A 335 10.05 25.25 -54.65
CA PHE A 335 8.75 25.39 -55.28
C PHE A 335 8.89 26.22 -56.56
N SER A 336 8.73 25.55 -57.70
CA SER A 336 8.79 26.17 -59.01
C SER A 336 7.75 27.29 -59.18
N ARG A 337 8.21 28.40 -59.76
CA ARG A 337 7.40 29.51 -60.33
C ARG A 337 6.29 28.93 -61.24
N GLU A 338 5.15 29.59 -61.49
CA GLU A 338 4.80 31.01 -61.53
C GLU A 338 3.47 31.24 -60.74
N ASP A 339 3.04 32.42 -60.26
CA ASP A 339 3.23 33.82 -60.68
C ASP A 339 3.61 34.75 -59.50
N ALA A 340 4.61 35.61 -59.67
CA ALA A 340 5.00 36.60 -58.64
C ALA A 340 5.66 37.89 -59.21
N ASP A 341 5.22 38.36 -60.38
CA ASP A 341 5.88 39.49 -61.07
C ASP A 341 5.01 40.76 -61.14
N LYS A 342 4.97 41.51 -60.01
CA LYS A 342 4.79 42.98 -59.91
C LYS A 342 4.72 43.46 -58.44
N GLN A 343 5.87 43.81 -57.86
CA GLN A 343 6.16 45.19 -57.42
C GLN A 343 7.48 45.26 -56.61
N LYS A 344 8.57 45.64 -57.29
CA LYS A 344 9.69 46.33 -56.65
C LYS A 344 9.42 47.84 -56.69
N GLN A 345 9.55 48.50 -55.54
CA GLN A 345 10.05 49.87 -55.31
C GLN A 345 9.44 50.39 -53.99
N ALA A 346 10.10 51.09 -53.07
CA ALA A 346 11.49 51.29 -52.64
C ALA A 346 11.44 52.53 -51.73
N SER A 347 11.97 52.44 -50.50
CA SER A 347 12.48 53.55 -49.64
C SER A 347 11.64 54.84 -49.44
N GLN A 348 11.38 55.21 -48.16
CA GLN A 348 12.12 56.31 -47.48
C GLN A 348 11.68 56.58 -46.01
N PHE A 349 12.67 56.72 -45.13
CA PHE A 349 12.90 57.72 -44.05
C PHE A 349 11.77 58.30 -43.14
N ASP A 350 12.01 58.13 -41.83
CA ASP A 350 12.00 59.09 -40.70
C ASP A 350 10.78 59.95 -40.24
N LEU A 351 10.53 59.83 -38.92
CA LEU A 351 10.31 60.85 -37.86
C LEU A 351 9.56 62.17 -38.20
N ASP A 352 8.59 62.62 -37.38
CA ASP A 352 8.81 63.15 -36.01
C ASP A 352 7.47 63.44 -35.26
N LYS A 353 7.55 63.85 -33.98
CA LYS A 353 6.57 64.61 -33.14
C LYS A 353 5.65 63.92 -32.11
N THR A 354 6.29 63.54 -31.00
CA THR A 354 6.05 64.03 -29.62
C THR A 354 4.68 64.61 -29.16
N VAL A 355 4.29 64.19 -27.93
CA VAL A 355 3.66 64.98 -26.83
C VAL A 355 2.17 65.37 -27.03
N LYS A 356 1.23 65.10 -26.10
CA LYS A 356 1.20 65.61 -24.70
C LYS A 356 0.16 64.91 -23.77
N ASP A 357 0.42 64.94 -22.44
CA ASP A 357 -0.45 65.05 -21.23
C ASP A 357 -1.95 64.64 -21.26
N SER A 358 -2.61 64.15 -20.20
CA SER A 358 -2.21 63.68 -18.85
C SER A 358 -3.42 63.07 -18.09
N SER A 359 -3.15 62.19 -17.11
CA SER A 359 -3.96 61.83 -15.91
C SER A 359 -5.37 62.42 -15.69
N PHE A 360 -6.35 61.56 -15.35
CA PHE A 360 -6.82 61.42 -13.94
C PHE A 360 -7.66 60.15 -13.69
N ASP A 361 -7.86 59.83 -12.40
CA ASP A 361 -8.55 58.64 -11.87
C ASP A 361 -9.92 59.04 -11.21
N PRO A 362 -10.59 58.25 -10.33
CA PRO A 362 -11.73 57.42 -10.69
C PRO A 362 -13.10 57.85 -10.08
N GLN A 363 -14.10 56.98 -10.29
CA GLN A 363 -15.41 56.87 -9.59
C GLN A 363 -16.48 57.93 -9.87
N LEU A 364 -17.67 57.46 -10.28
CA LEU A 364 -18.92 57.93 -9.67
C LEU A 364 -20.04 56.87 -9.78
N LEU A 365 -20.97 56.92 -8.82
CA LEU A 365 -21.95 55.88 -8.52
C LEU A 365 -23.37 56.23 -8.99
N SER A 366 -24.08 55.20 -9.44
CA SER A 366 -25.53 54.98 -9.27
C SER A 366 -26.53 55.85 -10.06
N LYS A 367 -27.77 55.31 -10.14
CA LYS A 367 -28.99 55.87 -10.78
C LYS A 367 -28.90 55.91 -12.32
N GLY A 368 -29.74 55.22 -13.11
CA GLY A 368 -30.87 54.33 -12.82
C GLY A 368 -32.22 54.88 -13.28
N LEU A 369 -33.21 53.98 -13.41
CA LEU A 369 -34.63 54.17 -13.79
C LEU A 369 -34.99 54.27 -15.29
N ILE A 370 -36.09 53.55 -15.61
CA ILE A 370 -37.10 53.80 -16.67
C ILE A 370 -36.79 53.30 -18.11
N ASP A 371 -37.24 52.06 -18.36
CA ASP A 371 -37.89 51.58 -19.60
C ASP A 371 -39.01 52.56 -20.05
N PRO A 372 -39.43 52.64 -21.35
CA PRO A 372 -39.84 51.44 -22.08
C PRO A 372 -39.56 51.39 -23.60
N LYS A 373 -39.58 50.16 -24.14
CA LYS A 373 -39.95 49.89 -25.56
C LYS A 373 -41.39 50.37 -25.83
N PRO A 374 -41.74 50.72 -27.08
CA PRO A 374 -42.41 49.68 -27.90
C PRO A 374 -42.14 49.74 -29.42
N GLU A 375 -42.12 48.55 -30.05
CA GLU A 375 -42.82 48.23 -31.32
C GLU A 375 -42.39 48.91 -32.66
N MET A 376 -42.71 48.39 -33.86
CA MET A 376 -43.39 47.14 -34.26
C MET A 376 -42.88 46.62 -35.63
N LYS A 377 -43.08 45.32 -35.89
CA LYS A 377 -43.33 44.62 -37.20
C LYS A 377 -42.47 44.88 -38.45
N LEU A 378 -41.99 43.76 -39.01
CA LEU A 378 -42.15 43.47 -40.44
C LEU A 378 -43.47 42.72 -40.67
N ASP A 379 -44.04 42.83 -41.88
CA ASP A 379 -45.19 42.05 -42.37
C ASP A 379 -45.10 41.95 -43.92
N SER A 380 -45.82 40.98 -44.50
CA SER A 380 -46.13 40.76 -45.95
C SER A 380 -45.05 40.28 -46.95
N ASP A 381 -45.32 39.07 -47.48
CA ASP A 381 -45.01 38.55 -48.84
C ASP A 381 -45.81 39.33 -49.95
N PRO A 382 -45.90 38.93 -51.25
CA PRO A 382 -45.31 37.80 -51.99
C PRO A 382 -44.75 38.15 -53.40
N PHE A 383 -44.33 37.15 -54.21
CA PHE A 383 -44.79 36.93 -55.60
C PHE A 383 -44.36 35.54 -56.15
N SER A 384 -44.67 35.21 -57.42
CA SER A 384 -44.85 33.83 -57.93
C SER A 384 -44.31 33.57 -59.35
N GLY A 385 -44.18 32.28 -59.71
CA GLY A 385 -44.03 31.75 -61.09
C GLY A 385 -42.61 31.24 -61.44
N ASP A 386 -42.40 30.31 -62.37
CA ASP A 386 -43.32 29.39 -63.09
C ASP A 386 -42.53 28.15 -63.63
N GLU A 387 -43.23 27.07 -63.98
CA GLU A 387 -42.73 25.88 -64.72
C GLU A 387 -42.67 26.15 -66.26
N PRO A 388 -42.14 25.28 -67.20
CA PRO A 388 -42.17 23.79 -67.17
C PRO A 388 -41.02 23.01 -67.90
N SER A 389 -41.19 21.67 -68.02
CA SER A 389 -40.59 20.71 -69.00
C SER A 389 -39.12 20.27 -68.86
N GLY A 390 -38.68 19.08 -69.31
CA GLY A 390 -39.44 17.87 -69.68
C GLY A 390 -38.78 16.89 -70.67
N SER A 391 -38.21 15.76 -70.19
CA SER A 391 -37.89 14.48 -70.93
C SER A 391 -36.80 14.54 -72.04
N VAL A 392 -36.24 13.45 -72.64
CA VAL A 392 -36.47 11.97 -72.60
C VAL A 392 -35.15 11.17 -72.89
N PHE A 393 -35.19 9.83 -72.71
CA PHE A 393 -34.44 8.73 -73.40
C PHE A 393 -32.96 8.38 -73.10
N GLY A 394 -32.72 7.05 -73.01
CA GLY A 394 -31.43 6.34 -73.19
C GLY A 394 -30.78 5.76 -71.91
N GLY A 395 -30.33 4.49 -71.81
CA GLY A 395 -30.53 3.31 -72.69
C GLY A 395 -29.35 2.29 -72.64
N GLY A 396 -29.63 1.00 -72.35
CA GLY A 396 -28.64 -0.11 -72.28
C GLY A 396 -27.87 -0.13 -70.93
N GLU A 397 -27.80 -1.18 -70.10
CA GLU A 397 -27.95 -2.65 -70.21
C GLU A 397 -26.79 -3.41 -70.90
N ASP A 398 -25.94 -4.00 -70.04
CA ASP A 398 -25.43 -5.40 -69.98
C ASP A 398 -25.01 -6.11 -71.29
N PRO A 399 -23.81 -6.74 -71.29
CA PRO A 399 -23.84 -8.21 -71.30
C PRO A 399 -22.76 -8.90 -70.43
N PHE A 400 -23.15 -9.87 -69.61
CA PHE A 400 -23.09 -11.29 -70.03
C PHE A 400 -23.80 -12.27 -69.09
N ALA A 401 -24.59 -13.19 -69.66
CA ALA A 401 -25.13 -14.37 -68.96
C ALA A 401 -24.72 -15.68 -69.68
N ALA A 402 -23.89 -16.48 -69.02
CA ALA A 402 -23.54 -17.87 -69.37
C ALA A 402 -22.82 -18.52 -68.16
N LEU A 403 -23.09 -19.74 -67.70
CA LEU A 403 -24.05 -20.77 -68.13
C LEU A 403 -24.90 -21.29 -66.95
N GLN A 404 -26.01 -21.96 -67.27
CA GLN A 404 -26.67 -22.93 -66.38
C GLN A 404 -26.16 -24.35 -66.63
N SER A 405 -26.42 -25.23 -65.65
CA SER A 405 -26.48 -26.71 -65.74
C SER A 405 -25.27 -27.47 -66.31
N GLU A 406 -24.67 -28.35 -65.50
CA GLU A 406 -25.06 -29.78 -65.50
C GLU A 406 -24.46 -30.53 -64.28
N LEU A 407 -24.76 -31.83 -64.17
CA LEU A 407 -24.18 -32.83 -63.25
C LEU A 407 -24.48 -32.68 -61.74
N SER A 408 -25.57 -33.34 -61.32
CA SER A 408 -25.48 -34.29 -60.20
C SER A 408 -25.27 -35.69 -60.79
N PRO A 409 -24.32 -36.46 -60.24
CA PRO A 409 -24.62 -37.71 -59.54
C PRO A 409 -24.39 -37.50 -58.02
N ALA A 410 -25.05 -38.19 -57.09
CA ALA A 410 -25.40 -39.63 -57.01
C ALA A 410 -24.17 -40.52 -56.72
N ASP A 411 -24.41 -41.62 -56.00
CA ASP A 411 -23.43 -42.50 -55.32
C ASP A 411 -22.65 -41.83 -54.15
N SER A 412 -22.47 -42.44 -52.98
CA SER A 412 -23.10 -43.64 -52.40
C SER A 412 -22.90 -43.72 -50.88
N GLU A 413 -23.91 -44.18 -50.13
CA GLU A 413 -23.72 -44.87 -48.84
C GLU A 413 -22.85 -46.15 -49.03
N PRO A 414 -22.17 -46.73 -48.00
CA PRO A 414 -22.72 -46.95 -46.64
C PRO A 414 -21.70 -46.97 -45.47
N ALA A 415 -22.16 -47.41 -44.29
CA ALA A 415 -21.56 -48.39 -43.33
C ALA A 415 -20.03 -48.39 -43.01
N SER A 416 -19.56 -48.75 -41.80
CA SER A 416 -20.22 -49.14 -40.53
C SER A 416 -19.17 -49.34 -39.40
N ASP A 417 -19.64 -49.34 -38.14
CA ASP A 417 -19.20 -50.16 -36.99
C ASP A 417 -17.72 -50.49 -36.72
N PHE A 418 -17.26 -50.11 -35.51
CA PHE A 418 -16.75 -51.00 -34.44
C PHE A 418 -16.64 -50.16 -33.15
N GLN A 419 -17.62 -50.16 -32.24
CA GLN A 419 -17.94 -51.16 -31.20
C GLN A 419 -16.82 -51.47 -30.17
N GLN A 420 -17.09 -51.08 -28.91
CA GLN A 420 -16.74 -51.76 -27.63
C GLN A 420 -15.23 -51.89 -27.29
N ALA A 421 -14.79 -52.05 -26.03
CA ALA A 421 -15.43 -52.15 -24.70
C ALA A 421 -14.56 -51.35 -23.67
N GLU A 422 -14.76 -51.31 -22.35
CA GLU A 422 -15.71 -51.97 -21.42
C GLU A 422 -15.85 -51.12 -20.12
N ASN A 423 -16.89 -51.38 -19.31
CA ASN A 423 -17.02 -50.88 -17.93
C ASN A 423 -16.66 -52.03 -16.95
N PRO A 424 -16.58 -51.87 -15.60
CA PRO A 424 -17.78 -52.22 -14.80
C PRO A 424 -17.90 -51.66 -13.34
N PHE A 425 -19.09 -51.89 -12.76
CA PHE A 425 -19.43 -51.96 -11.30
C PHE A 425 -19.32 -50.68 -10.44
N ASP A 426 -20.27 -50.37 -9.53
CA ASP A 426 -21.57 -51.01 -9.24
C ASP A 426 -22.62 -50.04 -8.64
N SER A 427 -23.85 -50.52 -8.44
CA SER A 427 -24.91 -49.90 -7.60
C SER A 427 -25.62 -51.01 -6.80
N PRO A 428 -26.71 -50.77 -6.01
CA PRO A 428 -28.07 -50.75 -6.62
C PRO A 428 -29.22 -50.10 -5.77
N VAL A 429 -30.47 -50.16 -6.28
CA VAL A 429 -31.78 -50.12 -5.57
C VAL A 429 -32.18 -48.81 -4.82
N ASP A 430 -33.37 -48.20 -4.92
CA ASP A 430 -34.56 -48.25 -5.82
C ASP A 430 -35.51 -47.07 -5.40
N ALA A 431 -36.71 -46.82 -5.94
CA ALA A 431 -37.26 -46.71 -7.30
C ALA A 431 -38.81 -46.67 -7.23
N ASN A 432 -39.52 -45.74 -7.91
CA ASN A 432 -40.90 -45.87 -8.44
C ASN A 432 -41.45 -44.55 -9.06
N SER A 433 -42.58 -44.63 -9.78
CA SER A 433 -43.13 -43.61 -10.70
C SER A 433 -44.58 -43.15 -10.43
N ASP A 434 -45.03 -42.14 -11.19
CA ASP A 434 -46.42 -41.66 -11.40
C ASP A 434 -47.42 -42.77 -11.81
N PRO A 435 -48.77 -42.53 -11.91
CA PRO A 435 -49.57 -41.30 -11.64
C PRO A 435 -50.81 -41.54 -10.72
N PHE A 436 -51.66 -40.52 -10.48
CA PHE A 436 -53.15 -40.57 -10.68
C PHE A 436 -53.86 -39.24 -10.29
N ALA A 437 -55.10 -39.04 -10.75
CA ALA A 437 -55.98 -37.93 -10.36
C ALA A 437 -57.45 -38.38 -10.18
N PHE A 438 -58.15 -37.89 -9.14
CA PHE A 438 -59.60 -38.02 -8.91
C PHE A 438 -60.05 -37.07 -7.76
N ASN A 439 -61.35 -36.90 -7.48
CA ASN A 439 -62.25 -35.90 -8.09
C ASN A 439 -63.44 -35.62 -7.14
N MET A 440 -64.02 -34.40 -7.16
CA MET A 440 -65.21 -33.96 -6.37
C MET A 440 -65.00 -33.99 -4.83
N ASP A 441 -65.76 -33.31 -3.97
CA ASP A 441 -66.94 -32.43 -4.11
C ASP A 441 -66.85 -31.31 -3.01
N SER A 442 -67.72 -30.30 -2.82
CA SER A 442 -69.07 -30.03 -3.36
C SER A 442 -69.33 -28.50 -3.54
N GLY A 443 -70.50 -27.99 -3.10
CA GLY A 443 -70.97 -26.60 -3.32
C GLY A 443 -71.57 -25.89 -2.08
N PRO A 444 -72.61 -25.05 -2.23
CA PRO A 444 -72.38 -23.60 -2.06
C PRO A 444 -73.48 -22.84 -1.27
N GLU A 445 -73.47 -21.50 -1.44
CA GLU A 445 -74.54 -20.49 -1.24
C GLU A 445 -74.45 -19.53 -0.03
N PRO A 446 -75.04 -18.30 -0.13
CA PRO A 446 -74.77 -17.16 0.77
C PRO A 446 -76.01 -16.65 1.54
N GLU A 447 -75.84 -15.63 2.40
CA GLU A 447 -76.80 -14.60 2.86
C GLU A 447 -76.12 -13.79 4.01
N SER A 448 -76.68 -12.74 4.63
CA SER A 448 -77.29 -11.52 4.08
C SER A 448 -77.28 -10.39 5.15
N LEU A 449 -77.96 -9.29 4.85
CA LEU A 449 -78.12 -8.04 5.60
C LEU A 449 -78.18 -8.12 7.15
N GLY A 450 -77.49 -7.17 7.81
CA GLY A 450 -77.73 -6.83 9.21
C GLY A 450 -76.99 -5.53 9.58
N GLY A 451 -77.70 -4.52 10.06
CA GLY A 451 -77.09 -3.24 10.46
C GLY A 451 -77.89 -2.58 11.57
N GLU A 452 -77.19 -1.92 12.50
CA GLU A 452 -77.83 -1.19 13.60
C GLU A 452 -76.96 -0.03 14.11
N GLN A 453 -77.64 1.00 14.59
CA GLN A 453 -77.16 2.21 15.27
C GLN A 453 -78.34 2.73 16.13
N PRO A 454 -78.13 3.61 17.13
CA PRO A 454 -76.89 3.99 17.82
C PRO A 454 -77.08 3.95 19.37
N GLN A 455 -76.09 4.40 20.15
CA GLN A 455 -76.35 5.22 21.35
C GLN A 455 -75.10 5.97 21.86
N MET A 456 -75.34 7.07 22.59
CA MET A 456 -74.31 7.84 23.32
C MET A 456 -74.11 7.27 24.74
N PRO A 457 -73.14 7.78 25.53
CA PRO A 457 -73.51 8.91 26.39
C PRO A 457 -72.50 10.07 26.42
N SER A 458 -72.99 11.23 26.87
CA SER A 458 -72.25 12.46 27.16
C SER A 458 -71.65 12.48 28.58
N PHE A 459 -70.58 13.24 28.80
CA PHE A 459 -70.28 13.87 30.09
C PHE A 459 -69.48 15.17 29.89
N ASP A 460 -69.57 16.09 30.85
CA ASP A 460 -69.29 17.52 30.68
C ASP A 460 -67.91 18.02 31.18
N PHE A 461 -67.64 19.27 30.77
CA PHE A 461 -66.71 20.28 31.31
C PHE A 461 -66.00 20.04 32.66
N ASP A 462 -64.76 20.53 32.75
CA ASP A 462 -64.45 21.58 33.74
C ASP A 462 -63.32 22.53 33.26
N MET A 463 -63.26 23.76 33.79
CA MET A 463 -62.33 24.83 33.33
C MET A 463 -62.18 26.00 34.33
N PRO A 464 -60.98 26.21 34.91
CA PRO A 464 -60.54 27.51 35.45
C PRO A 464 -59.08 27.87 35.07
N SER A 465 -58.55 29.09 35.17
CA SER A 465 -59.05 30.49 35.16
C SER A 465 -57.82 31.44 35.12
N GLU A 466 -57.99 32.76 34.92
CA GLU A 466 -56.89 33.70 34.61
C GLU A 466 -56.16 34.33 35.83
N SER A 467 -54.94 34.90 35.63
CA SER A 467 -54.50 36.21 36.21
C SER A 467 -53.11 36.73 35.73
N ASP A 468 -53.10 37.99 35.24
CA ASP A 468 -52.13 39.10 35.24
C ASP A 468 -50.57 38.98 35.24
N GLN A 469 -49.96 39.53 34.15
CA GLN A 469 -49.14 40.79 34.03
C GLN A 469 -48.12 41.24 35.13
N PRO A 470 -47.09 42.11 34.85
CA PRO A 470 -46.75 42.88 33.62
C PRO A 470 -45.25 42.84 33.16
N ARG A 471 -44.86 43.71 32.20
CA ARG A 471 -43.47 44.00 31.72
C ARG A 471 -42.84 45.23 32.44
N PRO A 472 -41.52 45.56 32.31
CA PRO A 472 -40.83 46.08 31.10
C PRO A 472 -39.40 45.49 30.89
N GLY A 473 -38.52 45.89 29.96
CA GLY A 473 -38.69 46.68 28.71
C GLY A 473 -37.56 47.69 28.38
N ILE A 474 -36.81 47.45 27.27
CA ILE A 474 -35.87 48.40 26.58
C ILE A 474 -34.57 48.69 27.42
N GLU A 475 -33.36 49.11 26.98
CA GLU A 475 -32.67 49.56 25.73
C GLU A 475 -31.74 48.45 25.13
N LEU A 476 -30.83 48.54 24.13
CA LEU A 476 -30.02 49.57 23.42
C LEU A 476 -28.81 50.12 24.26
N THR A 477 -27.59 50.36 23.75
CA THR A 477 -27.11 50.86 22.43
C THR A 477 -25.71 50.34 21.98
N SER A 478 -25.39 50.61 20.70
CA SER A 478 -24.06 50.93 20.11
C SER A 478 -22.84 49.96 20.16
N SER A 479 -22.45 49.54 18.94
CA SER A 479 -21.09 49.26 18.40
C SER A 479 -20.10 50.47 18.56
N PRO A 480 -18.80 50.48 18.12
CA PRO A 480 -18.23 49.76 16.94
C PRO A 480 -16.74 49.29 16.99
N HIS A 481 -16.32 48.63 15.90
CA HIS A 481 -15.01 48.67 15.20
C HIS A 481 -13.67 48.57 15.97
N GLY A 482 -12.74 47.80 15.40
CA GLY A 482 -11.31 47.86 15.73
C GLY A 482 -10.57 46.55 15.37
N ALA A 483 -9.35 46.66 14.86
CA ALA A 483 -8.37 45.58 14.86
C ALA A 483 -7.40 45.78 16.03
N ASP A 484 -6.59 44.77 16.36
CA ASP A 484 -5.13 44.92 16.46
C ASP A 484 -4.45 43.56 16.70
N GLU A 485 -3.12 43.54 16.60
CA GLU A 485 -2.27 42.35 16.65
C GLU A 485 -1.85 41.96 18.09
N MET A 486 -1.30 40.74 18.21
CA MET A 486 -0.29 40.30 19.21
C MET A 486 -0.40 40.73 20.68
N ILE A 487 -0.50 39.75 21.60
CA ILE A 487 0.62 39.39 22.50
C ILE A 487 0.39 38.06 23.26
N ILE A 488 1.43 37.24 23.23
CA ILE A 488 1.93 36.22 24.17
C ILE A 488 1.11 35.99 25.47
N GLU A 489 0.69 34.74 25.74
CA GLU A 489 1.21 33.92 26.86
C GLU A 489 0.78 32.44 26.82
N ARG A 490 1.48 31.60 27.62
CA ARG A 490 1.21 30.16 27.80
C ARG A 490 0.23 29.95 28.97
N ASN A 491 -0.60 28.92 28.92
CA ASN A 491 -0.70 27.90 29.99
C ASN A 491 -1.62 26.73 29.60
N GLU A 492 -1.22 25.53 29.99
CA GLU A 492 -2.04 24.31 30.08
C GLU A 492 -2.36 24.10 31.60
N ALA A 493 -3.35 23.33 32.08
CA ALA A 493 -4.33 22.44 31.44
C ALA A 493 -5.74 22.54 32.11
N PRO A 494 -6.38 21.47 32.66
CA PRO A 494 -7.58 20.90 32.02
C PRO A 494 -8.86 20.85 32.88
N LEU A 495 -10.00 20.53 32.26
CA LEU A 495 -11.27 20.20 32.97
C LEU A 495 -12.01 18.99 32.34
N GLN A 496 -12.76 18.27 33.19
CA GLN A 496 -13.60 17.11 32.84
C GLN A 496 -15.03 17.51 32.44
N PRO A 497 -15.82 16.57 31.91
CA PRO A 497 -16.88 15.92 32.72
C PRO A 497 -17.04 14.41 32.39
N ALA A 498 -17.98 13.62 32.94
CA ALA A 498 -18.64 13.47 34.26
C ALA A 498 -19.75 12.39 34.10
N ASN A 499 -20.15 11.64 35.14
CA ASN A 499 -21.00 10.43 35.03
C ASN A 499 -22.50 10.58 35.34
N SER A 500 -23.32 9.82 34.59
CA SER A 500 -24.55 9.08 35.01
C SER A 500 -24.76 7.89 34.03
N HIS A 501 -25.16 6.64 34.34
CA HIS A 501 -25.73 5.88 35.48
C HIS A 501 -27.27 5.69 35.51
N PHE A 502 -27.70 4.48 35.98
CA PHE A 502 -29.07 3.91 36.06
C PHE A 502 -29.74 3.44 34.73
N GLU A 503 -30.40 2.27 34.62
CA GLU A 503 -30.57 1.12 35.54
C GLU A 503 -30.73 -0.22 34.75
N SER A 504 -30.99 -1.34 35.45
CA SER A 504 -31.06 -2.73 34.98
C SER A 504 -32.44 -3.21 34.52
N ASP A 505 -32.48 -4.42 33.94
CA ASP A 505 -33.42 -5.48 34.33
C ASP A 505 -32.81 -6.87 34.05
N ASP A 506 -33.36 -7.92 34.64
CA ASP A 506 -32.71 -9.23 34.81
C ASP A 506 -33.43 -10.43 34.16
N GLY A 507 -32.85 -11.62 34.28
CA GLY A 507 -33.37 -12.85 33.67
C GLY A 507 -32.41 -14.04 33.79
N SER A 508 -32.65 -14.91 34.77
CA SER A 508 -31.79 -16.05 35.10
C SER A 508 -32.26 -17.38 34.49
N PHE A 509 -31.38 -18.39 34.39
CA PHE A 509 -31.60 -19.76 34.89
C PHE A 509 -30.27 -20.58 34.91
N GLN A 510 -30.29 -21.81 35.42
CA GLN A 510 -29.13 -22.43 36.09
C GLN A 510 -28.89 -23.94 35.81
N PHE A 511 -27.62 -24.33 35.93
CA PHE A 511 -27.04 -25.63 36.34
C PHE A 511 -27.54 -26.99 35.79
N THR A 512 -26.61 -27.79 35.26
CA THR A 512 -26.19 -29.11 35.83
C THR A 512 -24.83 -29.54 35.24
N ALA A 513 -24.23 -30.68 35.66
CA ALA A 513 -22.77 -30.81 35.75
C ALA A 513 -22.13 -32.09 35.14
N VAL A 514 -20.90 -31.94 34.59
CA VAL A 514 -19.64 -32.70 34.87
C VAL A 514 -19.69 -34.25 34.67
N PRO A 515 -18.79 -34.87 33.85
CA PRO A 515 -17.34 -34.89 34.17
C PRO A 515 -16.27 -34.78 33.04
N ASP A 516 -15.12 -34.27 33.47
CA ASP A 516 -13.70 -34.54 33.11
C ASP A 516 -13.20 -34.56 31.64
N THR A 517 -12.33 -33.58 31.30
CA THR A 517 -10.86 -33.78 31.37
C THR A 517 -10.01 -32.50 31.10
N LEU A 518 -9.07 -32.22 32.03
CA LEU A 518 -7.73 -31.61 31.91
C LEU A 518 -7.43 -30.23 31.22
N SER A 519 -6.94 -29.31 32.07
CA SER A 519 -5.85 -28.30 31.88
C SER A 519 -6.01 -27.02 31.02
N SER A 520 -6.42 -25.97 31.72
CA SER A 520 -5.98 -24.55 31.72
C SER A 520 -4.45 -24.34 31.92
N ASP A 521 -3.80 -23.14 31.96
CA ASP A 521 -4.05 -21.69 31.67
C ASP A 521 -2.65 -21.01 31.49
N GLY A 522 -2.41 -19.69 31.25
CA GLY A 522 -3.25 -18.49 31.13
C GLY A 522 -2.92 -17.40 32.19
N MET A 523 -2.43 -16.20 31.82
CA MET A 523 -2.18 -15.07 32.76
C MET A 523 -2.00 -13.67 32.12
N GLY A 524 -2.13 -12.59 32.91
CA GLY A 524 -1.98 -11.17 32.52
C GLY A 524 -1.62 -10.22 33.70
N PHE A 525 -1.45 -8.92 33.41
CA PHE A 525 -0.92 -7.83 34.29
C PHE A 525 -1.98 -7.25 35.29
N ASN A 526 -1.70 -6.32 36.23
CA ASN A 526 -0.50 -5.51 36.57
C ASN A 526 -0.36 -5.39 38.13
N ASP A 527 -0.01 -4.35 38.92
CA ASP A 527 0.41 -2.91 38.91
C ASP A 527 0.92 -2.58 40.38
N PRO A 528 1.26 -1.35 40.87
CA PRO A 528 1.69 -0.09 40.25
C PRO A 528 2.90 0.67 40.91
N ILE A 529 3.53 1.53 40.09
CA ILE A 529 4.00 2.94 40.30
C ILE A 529 4.45 3.46 41.70
N GLU A 530 5.68 4.02 41.79
CA GLU A 530 5.92 5.43 42.26
C GLU A 530 7.27 6.10 41.82
N LEU A 531 7.31 7.44 41.93
CA LEU A 531 8.08 8.52 41.25
C LEU A 531 9.63 8.70 41.43
N ASN A 532 10.35 8.87 40.28
CA ASN A 532 10.99 10.10 39.72
C ASN A 532 12.29 10.83 40.26
N ILE A 533 13.17 11.30 39.33
CA ILE A 533 14.28 12.34 39.41
C ILE A 533 15.59 11.97 40.18
N PRO A 534 16.86 12.42 39.86
CA PRO A 534 17.43 13.28 38.77
C PRO A 534 18.59 12.63 37.91
N LYS A 535 19.37 13.46 37.17
CA LYS A 535 20.49 13.11 36.24
C LYS A 535 21.85 12.74 36.89
N GLU A 536 22.65 11.97 36.13
CA GLU A 536 24.13 11.96 35.92
C GLU A 536 25.11 12.12 37.12
N PRO A 537 26.16 11.26 37.19
CA PRO A 537 27.37 11.48 36.38
C PRO A 537 27.98 10.22 35.74
N GLU A 538 29.06 10.40 34.96
CA GLU A 538 30.01 9.34 34.61
C GLU A 538 30.55 8.63 35.87
N MET A 539 30.70 7.31 35.84
CA MET A 539 31.30 6.57 36.96
C MET A 539 32.82 6.40 36.84
N PRO A 540 33.55 6.32 37.97
CA PRO A 540 35.02 6.38 37.99
C PRO A 540 35.68 5.09 37.48
N PRO A 541 37.02 5.09 37.26
CA PRO A 541 37.75 3.84 37.02
C PRO A 541 37.53 2.82 38.14
N MET A 542 37.49 1.54 37.76
CA MET A 542 37.38 0.43 38.72
C MET A 542 38.57 0.44 39.71
N PRO A 543 38.34 0.12 41.00
CA PRO A 543 39.40 0.13 42.02
C PRO A 543 40.49 -0.91 41.79
N SER A 544 41.63 -0.74 42.48
CA SER A 544 42.72 -1.72 42.48
C SER A 544 42.41 -2.94 43.36
N ASP A 545 43.22 -4.00 43.23
CA ASP A 545 43.10 -5.20 44.07
C ASP A 545 43.26 -4.89 45.58
N ASP A 546 44.05 -3.86 45.94
CA ASP A 546 44.23 -3.42 47.33
C ASP A 546 42.98 -2.70 47.90
N ASP A 547 42.26 -1.96 47.06
CA ASP A 547 41.02 -1.27 47.45
C ASP A 547 39.89 -2.26 47.77
N MET A 548 39.81 -3.36 47.00
CA MET A 548 38.87 -4.46 47.24
C MET A 548 39.10 -5.13 48.61
N ALA A 549 40.35 -5.20 49.09
CA ALA A 549 40.70 -5.73 50.40
C ALA A 549 40.37 -4.78 51.58
N ALA A 550 39.96 -3.54 51.31
CA ALA A 550 39.56 -2.57 52.33
C ALA A 550 38.08 -2.66 52.75
N MET A 551 37.21 -3.26 51.92
CA MET A 551 35.75 -3.15 52.11
C MET A 551 35.22 -3.82 53.41
N PRO A 552 34.36 -3.13 54.20
CA PRO A 552 33.86 -3.64 55.49
C PRO A 552 33.01 -4.92 55.40
N SER A 553 32.36 -5.17 54.27
CA SER A 553 31.53 -6.36 54.02
C SER A 553 32.38 -7.63 53.96
N VAL A 554 33.45 -7.62 53.16
CA VAL A 554 34.41 -8.72 53.02
C VAL A 554 35.09 -9.01 54.36
N ARG A 555 35.60 -7.96 55.03
CA ARG A 555 36.23 -8.09 56.36
C ARG A 555 35.27 -8.65 57.42
N ARG A 556 33.97 -8.34 57.37
CA ARG A 556 32.95 -8.95 58.27
C ARG A 556 32.72 -10.43 58.00
N VAL A 557 32.70 -10.85 56.73
CA VAL A 557 32.56 -12.28 56.37
C VAL A 557 33.80 -13.05 56.79
N GLU A 558 34.99 -12.52 56.52
CA GLU A 558 36.26 -13.15 56.90
C GLU A 558 36.46 -13.21 58.42
N GLN A 559 36.11 -12.16 59.17
CA GLN A 559 36.10 -12.19 60.64
C GLN A 559 35.10 -13.21 61.20
N LYS A 560 33.92 -13.37 60.59
CA LYS A 560 32.98 -14.44 60.97
C LYS A 560 33.58 -15.83 60.69
N LEU A 561 34.18 -16.04 59.53
CA LEU A 561 34.82 -17.31 59.16
C LEU A 561 35.97 -17.66 60.12
N GLN A 562 36.89 -16.72 60.38
CA GLN A 562 38.01 -16.92 61.31
C GLN A 562 37.57 -17.09 62.77
N SER A 563 36.50 -16.43 63.22
CA SER A 563 35.99 -16.60 64.59
C SER A 563 35.29 -17.95 64.78
N SER A 564 34.51 -18.42 63.80
CA SER A 564 33.96 -19.79 63.79
C SER A 564 35.08 -20.85 63.77
N LEU A 565 36.12 -20.66 62.97
CA LEU A 565 37.28 -21.57 62.93
C LEU A 565 38.09 -21.57 64.23
N LYS A 566 38.25 -20.41 64.90
CA LYS A 566 38.88 -20.33 66.24
C LYS A 566 38.02 -20.95 67.34
N ALA A 567 36.70 -20.94 67.22
CA ALA A 567 35.80 -21.59 68.18
C ALA A 567 35.87 -23.12 68.11
N ALA A 568 36.00 -23.69 66.90
CA ALA A 568 36.04 -25.14 66.68
C ALA A 568 37.32 -25.83 67.20
N ASN A 569 38.41 -25.09 67.41
CA ASN A 569 39.76 -25.65 67.57
C ASN A 569 40.41 -25.44 68.96
N ARG A 570 39.61 -25.27 70.02
CA ARG A 570 40.12 -25.22 71.42
C ARG A 570 39.85 -26.52 72.18
N PRO A 571 40.86 -27.39 72.41
CA PRO A 571 40.74 -28.46 73.38
C PRO A 571 40.84 -27.90 74.80
N ARG A 572 39.98 -28.36 75.73
CA ARG A 572 40.31 -28.32 77.17
C ARG A 572 39.53 -29.35 77.97
N MET A 573 40.29 -30.16 78.71
CA MET A 573 39.79 -31.10 79.70
C MET A 573 39.38 -30.38 80.99
N ILE A 574 38.34 -30.91 81.65
CA ILE A 574 38.15 -31.04 83.12
C ILE A 574 38.33 -29.77 83.99
N GLY A 575 37.26 -29.40 84.72
CA GLY A 575 37.32 -28.45 85.85
C GLY A 575 35.94 -28.27 86.49
N ALA A 576 35.73 -28.76 87.71
CA ALA A 576 34.40 -28.99 88.27
C ALA A 576 33.86 -27.86 89.18
N ARG A 577 32.67 -27.31 88.85
CA ARG A 577 31.45 -27.26 89.71
C ARG A 577 30.33 -26.38 89.10
N ALA A 578 29.09 -26.89 89.15
CA ALA A 578 27.83 -26.25 88.70
C ALA A 578 27.74 -25.95 87.17
N VAL A 579 26.60 -26.01 86.46
CA VAL A 579 25.19 -26.32 86.81
C VAL A 579 24.69 -27.51 85.95
N ARG A 580 23.63 -28.21 86.39
CA ARG A 580 23.03 -29.38 85.70
C ARG A 580 22.08 -29.01 84.53
N LYS A 581 21.89 -29.97 83.61
CA LYS A 581 20.78 -30.10 82.62
C LYS A 581 20.60 -28.99 81.57
N LYS A 582 21.38 -29.06 80.47
CA LYS A 582 20.88 -28.88 79.08
C LYS A 582 21.96 -29.32 78.04
N SER A 583 22.27 -30.61 78.02
CA SER A 583 23.27 -31.20 77.12
C SER A 583 22.73 -32.44 76.39
N LYS A 584 22.82 -32.42 75.04
CA LYS A 584 22.82 -33.54 74.06
C LYS A 584 22.63 -33.04 72.61
N LEU A 585 22.03 -31.85 72.42
CA LEU A 585 21.69 -31.30 71.10
C LEU A 585 22.84 -30.61 70.34
N ALA A 586 23.93 -30.21 71.00
CA ALA A 586 24.99 -29.41 70.35
C ALA A 586 25.66 -30.08 69.12
N PRO A 587 26.02 -31.38 69.13
CA PRO A 587 26.60 -32.03 67.95
C PRO A 587 25.61 -32.13 66.78
N VAL A 588 24.34 -32.36 67.09
CA VAL A 588 23.25 -32.46 66.09
C VAL A 588 23.01 -31.10 65.42
N LEU A 589 23.02 -30.02 66.21
CA LEU A 589 22.91 -28.66 65.67
C LEU A 589 24.11 -28.27 64.79
N SER A 590 25.33 -28.71 65.14
CA SER A 590 26.51 -28.52 64.28
C SER A 590 26.41 -29.29 62.96
N ALA A 591 25.91 -30.53 62.98
CA ALA A 591 25.70 -31.33 61.77
C ALA A 591 24.60 -30.73 60.87
N LEU A 592 23.47 -30.32 61.46
CA LEU A 592 22.38 -29.64 60.74
C LEU A 592 22.81 -28.28 60.18
N ALA A 593 23.64 -27.52 60.90
CA ALA A 593 24.21 -26.27 60.40
C ALA A 593 25.15 -26.51 59.21
N LEU A 594 25.97 -27.57 59.23
CA LEU A 594 26.83 -27.95 58.11
C LEU A 594 26.01 -28.37 56.89
N LEU A 595 24.96 -29.18 57.07
CA LEU A 595 24.03 -29.57 56.00
C LEU A 595 23.26 -28.37 55.44
N ALA A 596 22.81 -27.43 56.28
CA ALA A 596 22.17 -26.20 55.84
C ALA A 596 23.12 -25.29 55.05
N VAL A 597 24.40 -25.24 55.42
CA VAL A 597 25.44 -24.54 54.64
C VAL A 597 25.69 -25.23 53.30
N ILE A 598 25.74 -26.57 53.25
CA ILE A 598 25.87 -27.32 52.00
C ILE A 598 24.65 -27.09 51.09
N ALA A 599 23.44 -27.09 51.64
CA ALA A 599 22.20 -26.80 50.90
C ALA A 599 22.14 -25.34 50.40
N LEU A 600 22.55 -24.36 51.21
CA LEU A 600 22.66 -22.96 50.78
C LEU A 600 23.73 -22.76 49.71
N VAL A 601 24.89 -23.42 49.83
CA VAL A 601 25.92 -23.41 48.79
C VAL A 601 25.35 -24.01 47.50
N TRP A 602 24.67 -25.15 47.54
CA TRP A 602 24.04 -25.79 46.38
C TRP A 602 22.92 -24.93 45.75
N PHE A 603 22.15 -24.21 46.57
CA PHE A 603 21.12 -23.27 46.10
C PHE A 603 21.72 -22.07 45.34
N PHE A 604 22.80 -21.47 45.86
CA PHE A 604 23.54 -20.41 45.15
C PHE A 604 24.35 -20.93 43.94
N TYR A 605 24.81 -22.18 43.99
CA TYR A 605 25.59 -22.85 42.92
C TYR A 605 24.82 -22.97 41.60
N ASN A 606 23.48 -23.04 41.65
CA ASN A 606 22.62 -23.17 40.47
C ASN A 606 22.12 -21.84 39.90
N GLN A 607 22.33 -20.69 40.56
CA GLN A 607 21.78 -19.38 40.16
C GLN A 607 22.69 -18.53 39.26
N HIS A 608 23.98 -18.84 39.14
CA HIS A 608 24.92 -18.03 38.36
C HIS A 608 25.79 -18.86 37.41
N THR A 609 25.60 -18.67 36.11
CA THR A 609 26.48 -19.21 35.07
C THR A 609 27.40 -18.12 34.51
N LYS A 610 28.57 -18.52 33.99
CA LYS A 610 29.55 -17.69 33.22
C LYS A 610 30.42 -16.68 34.00
N ASN A 611 31.10 -17.09 35.08
CA ASN A 611 32.31 -16.39 35.57
C ASN A 611 33.48 -17.38 35.79
N LYS A 612 34.71 -17.01 35.38
CA LYS A 612 35.88 -17.90 35.36
C LYS A 612 36.76 -17.90 36.61
N GLU A 613 36.71 -16.87 37.45
CA GLU A 613 37.50 -16.90 38.71
C GLU A 613 36.87 -17.83 39.77
N PHE A 614 35.56 -18.07 39.70
CA PHE A 614 34.87 -19.04 40.54
C PHE A 614 35.38 -20.48 40.37
N GLU A 615 35.93 -20.86 39.21
CA GLU A 615 36.51 -22.20 39.00
C GLU A 615 37.75 -22.45 39.86
N LYS A 616 38.64 -21.46 40.03
CA LYS A 616 39.81 -21.61 40.92
C LYS A 616 39.39 -21.83 42.38
N ILE A 617 38.27 -21.23 42.78
CA ILE A 617 37.66 -21.39 44.10
C ILE A 617 37.01 -22.77 44.21
N ARG A 618 36.28 -23.22 43.16
CA ARG A 618 35.68 -24.56 43.03
C ARG A 618 36.70 -25.67 43.27
N THR A 619 37.86 -25.62 42.60
CA THR A 619 38.93 -26.62 42.77
C THR A 619 39.50 -26.64 44.18
N ARG A 620 39.76 -25.47 44.79
CA ARG A 620 40.34 -25.36 46.14
C ARG A 620 39.39 -25.84 47.24
N ILE A 621 38.10 -25.51 47.15
CA ILE A 621 37.10 -25.95 48.13
C ILE A 621 36.89 -27.46 48.06
N LYS A 622 36.78 -28.03 46.85
CA LYS A 622 36.55 -29.48 46.65
C LYS A 622 37.67 -30.32 47.29
N ALA A 623 38.93 -30.00 46.99
CA ALA A 623 40.09 -30.68 47.57
C ALA A 623 40.13 -30.62 49.11
N HIS A 624 39.74 -29.49 49.72
CA HIS A 624 39.80 -29.33 51.17
C HIS A 624 38.64 -30.04 51.92
N ILE A 625 37.55 -30.37 51.22
CA ILE A 625 36.43 -31.16 51.76
C ILE A 625 36.75 -32.67 51.64
N GLU A 626 37.28 -33.10 50.50
CA GLU A 626 37.54 -34.52 50.20
C GLU A 626 38.60 -35.13 51.14
N GLU A 627 39.65 -34.38 51.49
CA GLU A 627 40.76 -34.87 52.34
C GLU A 627 40.36 -35.16 53.80
N ARG A 628 39.32 -34.50 54.35
CA ARG A 628 38.96 -34.61 55.78
C ARG A 628 37.62 -35.27 56.05
N SER A 629 36.63 -35.18 55.16
CA SER A 629 35.27 -35.65 55.46
C SER A 629 35.17 -37.17 55.65
N MET A 630 35.77 -37.97 54.76
CA MET A 630 35.57 -39.43 54.73
C MET A 630 36.04 -40.15 56.00
N LYS A 631 37.10 -39.67 56.66
CA LYS A 631 37.64 -40.29 57.87
C LYS A 631 36.78 -40.02 59.12
N SER A 632 36.10 -38.87 59.15
CA SER A 632 35.17 -38.50 60.23
C SER A 632 33.77 -39.10 60.05
N LEU A 633 33.28 -39.22 58.81
CA LEU A 633 31.93 -39.72 58.54
C LEU A 633 31.75 -41.18 58.99
N ASN A 634 32.72 -42.04 58.69
CA ASN A 634 32.66 -43.46 59.05
C ASN A 634 32.75 -43.67 60.57
N GLN A 635 33.56 -42.89 61.30
CA GLN A 635 33.60 -42.95 62.77
C GLN A 635 32.32 -42.41 63.44
N GLY A 636 31.59 -41.50 62.78
CA GLY A 636 30.28 -41.04 63.25
C GLY A 636 29.16 -42.07 63.11
N LYS A 637 29.21 -42.91 62.07
CA LYS A 637 28.15 -43.88 61.71
C LYS A 637 27.89 -44.90 62.84
N ASP A 638 28.95 -45.53 63.34
CA ASP A 638 28.82 -46.59 64.36
C ASP A 638 28.36 -46.06 65.73
N LEU A 639 28.85 -44.87 66.12
CA LEU A 639 28.45 -44.18 67.35
C LEU A 639 26.97 -43.77 67.35
N VAL A 640 26.43 -43.37 66.19
CA VAL A 640 25.01 -43.02 66.03
C VAL A 640 24.14 -44.27 66.10
N VAL A 641 24.52 -45.37 65.42
CA VAL A 641 23.74 -46.62 65.42
C VAL A 641 23.65 -47.25 66.82
N GLN A 642 24.72 -47.20 67.63
CA GLN A 642 24.65 -47.69 69.02
C GLN A 642 23.79 -46.81 69.94
N ALA A 643 23.70 -45.50 69.68
CA ALA A 643 23.00 -44.55 70.56
C ALA A 643 21.47 -44.50 70.39
N LEU A 644 20.92 -45.01 69.30
CA LEU A 644 19.52 -44.77 68.89
C LEU A 644 18.49 -45.83 69.31
N ARG A 645 18.90 -46.99 69.83
CA ARG A 645 18.04 -48.18 70.06
C ARG A 645 16.99 -48.10 71.19
N GLY A 646 16.49 -46.92 71.59
CA GLY A 646 15.42 -46.89 72.62
C GLY A 646 14.87 -45.57 73.16
N SER A 647 14.87 -44.44 72.43
CA SER A 647 14.35 -43.16 73.00
C SER A 647 13.84 -42.13 71.98
N PHE A 648 12.97 -42.49 71.03
CA PHE A 648 12.25 -41.51 70.18
C PHE A 648 10.79 -41.91 69.91
N SER A 649 9.98 -40.92 69.51
CA SER A 649 8.53 -41.04 69.32
C SER A 649 8.13 -41.24 67.86
N SER A 650 6.91 -41.73 67.59
CA SER A 650 6.44 -42.17 66.27
C SER A 650 6.61 -41.13 65.15
N ARG A 651 6.51 -39.82 65.46
CA ARG A 651 6.67 -38.75 64.48
C ARG A 651 8.11 -38.62 63.95
N GLN A 652 9.08 -39.10 64.72
CA GLN A 652 10.52 -39.05 64.40
C GLN A 652 11.00 -40.32 63.68
N ILE A 653 10.14 -41.33 63.56
CA ILE A 653 10.37 -42.52 62.73
C ILE A 653 10.02 -42.19 61.27
N ALA A 654 8.93 -41.47 61.03
CA ALA A 654 8.54 -40.99 59.69
C ALA A 654 9.64 -40.12 59.02
N ASP A 655 10.31 -39.24 59.79
CA ASP A 655 11.45 -38.44 59.29
C ASP A 655 12.66 -39.31 58.90
N LEU A 656 12.85 -40.49 59.54
CA LEU A 656 13.91 -41.44 59.21
C LEU A 656 13.55 -42.33 58.02
N GLU A 657 12.28 -42.73 57.88
CA GLU A 657 11.76 -43.40 56.67
C GLU A 657 11.91 -42.49 55.44
N GLY A 658 11.67 -41.19 55.59
CA GLY A 658 11.96 -40.19 54.56
C GLY A 658 13.45 -40.10 54.19
N PHE A 659 14.36 -40.26 55.16
CA PHE A 659 15.81 -40.27 54.89
C PHE A 659 16.27 -41.58 54.21
N GLN A 660 15.70 -42.72 54.60
CA GLN A 660 15.93 -44.00 53.93
C GLN A 660 15.41 -43.93 52.48
N ALA A 661 14.20 -43.40 52.25
CA ALA A 661 13.67 -43.20 50.90
C ALA A 661 14.49 -42.24 50.03
N VAL A 662 15.27 -41.32 50.62
CA VAL A 662 16.24 -40.48 49.90
C VAL A 662 17.52 -41.25 49.55
N ILE A 663 18.00 -42.15 50.42
CA ILE A 663 19.10 -43.07 50.10
C ILE A 663 18.68 -44.07 49.02
N ASP A 664 17.50 -44.65 49.14
CA ASP A 664 16.97 -45.63 48.18
C ASP A 664 16.69 -44.96 46.82
N ARG A 665 16.22 -43.70 46.80
CA ARG A 665 16.18 -42.89 45.57
C ARG A 665 17.56 -42.58 45.00
N ALA A 666 18.56 -42.29 45.83
CA ALA A 666 19.92 -42.09 45.32
C ALA A 666 20.50 -43.37 44.70
N LEU A 667 20.18 -44.55 45.27
CA LEU A 667 20.56 -45.84 44.72
C LEU A 667 19.78 -46.19 43.43
N LEU A 668 18.47 -45.92 43.37
CA LEU A 668 17.70 -46.05 42.11
C LEU A 668 18.22 -45.11 41.03
N ASN A 669 18.44 -43.83 41.35
CA ASN A 669 18.96 -42.85 40.39
C ASN A 669 20.33 -43.26 39.86
N ASN A 670 21.22 -43.80 40.70
CA ASN A 670 22.50 -44.35 40.26
C ASN A 670 22.31 -45.57 39.34
N ALA A 671 21.33 -46.44 39.60
CA ALA A 671 21.03 -47.59 38.73
C ALA A 671 20.48 -47.14 37.36
N GLU A 672 19.55 -46.18 37.33
CA GLU A 672 19.04 -45.58 36.09
C GLU A 672 20.12 -44.81 35.32
N GLU A 673 21.03 -44.10 36.02
CA GLU A 673 22.19 -43.44 35.38
C GLU A 673 23.16 -44.47 34.79
N ILE A 674 23.47 -45.55 35.53
CA ILE A 674 24.33 -46.65 35.05
C ILE A 674 23.70 -47.33 33.82
N GLU A 675 22.41 -47.67 33.83
CA GLU A 675 21.75 -48.27 32.66
C GLU A 675 21.67 -47.29 31.48
N GLY A 676 21.39 -46.01 31.73
CA GLY A 676 21.41 -44.95 30.73
C GLY A 676 22.80 -44.75 30.10
N LEU A 677 23.86 -44.87 30.90
CA LEU A 677 25.25 -44.86 30.44
C LEU A 677 25.58 -46.12 29.62
N PHE A 678 25.16 -47.31 30.07
CA PHE A 678 25.36 -48.58 29.35
C PHE A 678 24.69 -48.56 27.97
N ASN A 679 23.45 -48.09 27.89
CA ASN A 679 22.71 -48.03 26.64
C ASN A 679 23.31 -47.01 25.66
N LYS A 680 23.75 -45.83 26.14
CA LYS A 680 24.47 -44.85 25.32
C LYS A 680 25.88 -45.32 24.92
N ALA A 681 26.58 -46.08 25.76
CA ALA A 681 27.88 -46.66 25.42
C ALA A 681 27.75 -47.68 24.27
N ARG A 682 26.76 -48.59 24.35
CA ARG A 682 26.42 -49.55 23.28
C ARG A 682 26.01 -48.86 21.98
N GLU A 683 25.30 -47.73 22.06
CA GLU A 683 24.95 -46.91 20.90
C GLU A 683 26.21 -46.32 20.24
N TYR A 684 27.12 -45.74 21.03
CA TYR A 684 28.38 -45.18 20.54
C TYR A 684 29.30 -46.25 19.95
N GLU A 685 29.33 -47.48 20.50
CA GLU A 685 30.03 -48.62 19.89
C GLU A 685 29.47 -48.97 18.50
N ARG A 686 28.13 -48.98 18.34
CA ARG A 686 27.47 -49.21 17.03
C ARG A 686 27.78 -48.09 16.04
N GLN A 687 27.92 -46.85 16.51
CA GLN A 687 28.39 -45.71 15.71
C GLN A 687 29.91 -45.71 15.44
N GLY A 688 30.67 -46.71 15.94
CA GLY A 688 32.13 -46.78 15.81
C GLY A 688 32.91 -45.84 16.74
N LYS A 689 32.24 -45.07 17.60
CA LYS A 689 32.84 -44.12 18.56
C LYS A 689 33.25 -44.84 19.85
N ARG A 690 34.13 -45.84 19.71
CA ARG A 690 34.56 -46.73 20.81
C ARG A 690 35.53 -46.03 21.76
N LEU A 691 36.59 -45.46 21.19
CA LEU A 691 37.67 -44.75 21.89
C LEU A 691 38.09 -43.50 21.10
N VAL A 692 37.89 -42.30 21.66
CA VAL A 692 38.04 -40.99 20.99
C VAL A 692 38.66 -39.95 21.93
N ASP A 693 39.75 -39.32 21.50
CA ASP A 693 40.51 -38.33 22.30
C ASP A 693 39.65 -37.12 22.71
N GLY A 694 39.36 -36.99 24.00
CA GLY A 694 38.70 -35.80 24.58
C GLY A 694 37.18 -35.70 24.42
N GLU A 695 36.51 -36.67 23.80
CA GLU A 695 35.04 -36.75 23.77
C GLU A 695 34.50 -37.73 24.83
N MET A 696 33.24 -37.58 25.24
CA MET A 696 32.56 -38.65 25.97
C MET A 696 32.08 -39.69 24.95
N ASP A 697 32.82 -40.79 24.87
CA ASP A 697 32.70 -41.91 23.92
C ASP A 697 32.15 -43.18 24.62
N ALA A 698 32.28 -44.37 24.02
CA ALA A 698 31.86 -45.60 24.70
C ALA A 698 32.76 -45.91 25.91
N PHE A 699 34.09 -45.86 25.75
CA PHE A 699 35.05 -46.12 26.82
C PHE A 699 34.83 -45.20 28.05
N GLY A 700 34.75 -43.89 27.84
CA GLY A 700 34.52 -42.88 28.87
C GLY A 700 33.16 -43.02 29.57
N ARG A 701 32.16 -43.63 28.93
CA ARG A 701 30.89 -44.01 29.61
C ARG A 701 31.07 -45.24 30.50
N TYR A 702 31.81 -46.26 30.07
CA TYR A 702 32.16 -47.39 30.94
C TYR A 702 33.08 -46.98 32.09
N LEU A 703 34.03 -46.08 31.85
CA LEU A 703 34.85 -45.46 32.89
C LEU A 703 33.97 -44.68 33.87
N LYS A 704 32.97 -43.94 33.37
CA LYS A 704 32.02 -43.22 34.23
C LYS A 704 31.13 -44.15 35.04
N ILE A 705 30.71 -45.28 34.49
CA ILE A 705 30.04 -46.35 35.26
C ILE A 705 30.95 -46.84 36.39
N ARG A 706 32.25 -47.09 36.11
CA ARG A 706 33.22 -47.50 37.15
C ARG A 706 33.56 -46.40 38.18
N GLU A 707 33.35 -45.12 37.86
CA GLU A 707 33.41 -44.03 38.85
C GLU A 707 32.20 -44.01 39.81
N ILE A 708 31.04 -44.51 39.36
CA ILE A 708 29.79 -44.56 40.14
C ILE A 708 29.71 -45.89 40.94
N ASP A 709 30.10 -47.00 40.30
CA ASP A 709 30.15 -48.35 40.84
C ASP A 709 31.54 -48.97 40.57
N PRO A 710 32.49 -48.85 41.50
CA PRO A 710 33.86 -49.35 41.33
C PRO A 710 34.00 -50.87 41.18
N GLU A 711 32.99 -51.66 41.56
CA GLU A 711 33.01 -53.13 41.42
C GLU A 711 32.28 -53.62 40.15
N ASN A 712 31.93 -52.71 39.24
CA ASN A 712 31.21 -53.04 38.00
C ASN A 712 32.07 -53.80 36.97
N GLN A 713 32.26 -55.11 37.20
CA GLN A 713 33.03 -56.00 36.33
C GLN A 713 32.56 -55.97 34.87
N GLN A 714 31.26 -55.72 34.62
CA GLN A 714 30.73 -55.64 33.26
C GLN A 714 31.21 -54.38 32.52
N ALA A 715 31.33 -53.23 33.19
CA ALA A 715 31.94 -52.04 32.60
C ALA A 715 33.44 -52.24 32.35
N GLU A 716 34.15 -52.87 33.28
CA GLU A 716 35.59 -53.16 33.14
C GLU A 716 35.88 -54.12 31.98
N GLN A 717 35.14 -55.22 31.85
CA GLN A 717 35.26 -56.13 30.70
C GLN A 717 34.96 -55.44 29.37
N ASN A 718 34.02 -54.49 29.32
CA ASN A 718 33.75 -53.72 28.10
C ASN A 718 34.87 -52.71 27.78
N MET A 719 35.49 -52.09 28.79
CA MET A 719 36.68 -51.25 28.60
C MET A 719 37.86 -52.05 28.04
N LEU A 720 38.12 -53.25 28.57
CA LEU A 720 39.16 -54.15 28.07
C LEU A 720 38.85 -54.65 26.65
N ARG A 721 37.61 -55.02 26.35
CA ARG A 721 37.17 -55.37 24.99
C ARG A 721 37.35 -54.20 24.00
N ILE A 722 37.09 -52.96 24.42
CA ILE A 722 37.35 -51.78 23.59
C ILE A 722 38.84 -51.59 23.35
N ARG A 723 39.70 -51.72 24.38
CA ARG A 723 41.16 -51.69 24.23
C ARG A 723 41.62 -52.63 23.12
N ASP A 724 41.16 -53.88 23.18
CA ASP A 724 41.64 -54.94 22.29
C ASP A 724 41.14 -54.74 20.85
N LEU A 725 39.86 -54.43 20.67
CA LEU A 725 39.28 -54.09 19.35
C LEU A 725 39.91 -52.85 18.71
N GLU A 726 40.34 -51.87 19.50
CA GLU A 726 41.03 -50.67 19.03
C GLU A 726 42.52 -50.95 18.72
N ASN A 727 43.15 -51.86 19.46
CA ASN A 727 44.53 -52.30 19.23
C ASN A 727 44.64 -53.16 17.95
N ASP A 728 43.68 -54.05 17.70
CA ASP A 728 43.58 -54.78 16.43
C ASP A 728 43.33 -53.83 15.26
N GLN A 729 42.52 -52.78 15.44
CA GLN A 729 42.34 -51.76 14.42
C GLN A 729 43.62 -50.93 14.18
N VAL A 730 44.41 -50.64 15.23
CA VAL A 730 45.73 -50.03 15.09
C VAL A 730 46.65 -50.88 14.21
N LYS A 731 46.74 -52.19 14.49
CA LYS A 731 47.61 -53.11 13.75
C LYS A 731 47.21 -53.16 12.28
N LYS A 732 45.91 -53.27 12.00
CA LYS A 732 45.37 -53.17 10.64
C LYS A 732 45.70 -51.83 9.96
N LEU A 733 45.60 -50.69 10.65
CA LEU A 733 45.95 -49.37 10.07
C LEU A 733 47.46 -49.21 9.80
N ILE A 734 48.32 -49.94 10.53
CA ILE A 734 49.76 -50.02 10.25
C ILE A 734 50.00 -50.85 8.98
N GLU A 735 49.32 -51.99 8.83
CA GLU A 735 49.36 -52.84 7.62
C GLU A 735 48.83 -52.12 6.38
N GLU A 736 47.73 -51.35 6.51
CA GLU A 736 47.14 -50.52 5.45
C GLU A 736 47.95 -49.23 5.16
N GLY A 737 49.02 -48.96 5.91
CA GLY A 737 49.94 -47.84 5.69
C GLY A 737 49.46 -46.47 6.18
N ASP A 738 48.28 -46.36 6.81
CA ASP A 738 47.82 -45.13 7.47
C ASP A 738 48.43 -44.99 8.88
N SER A 739 49.76 -44.89 8.88
CA SER A 739 50.57 -44.73 10.08
C SER A 739 50.16 -43.51 10.92
N ILE A 740 49.57 -42.46 10.34
CA ILE A 740 49.19 -41.24 11.08
C ILE A 740 47.90 -41.48 11.88
N VAL A 741 46.90 -42.16 11.29
CA VAL A 741 45.69 -42.53 12.03
C VAL A 741 45.98 -43.65 13.04
N ALA A 742 46.87 -44.60 12.71
CA ALA A 742 47.38 -45.58 13.67
C ALA A 742 48.08 -44.90 14.87
N LEU A 743 49.01 -43.95 14.63
CA LEU A 743 49.68 -43.19 15.70
C LEU A 743 48.67 -42.41 16.55
N LYS A 744 47.60 -41.88 15.95
CA LYS A 744 46.53 -41.22 16.71
C LYS A 744 45.82 -42.20 17.65
N LYS A 745 45.40 -43.38 17.18
CA LYS A 745 44.73 -44.38 18.02
C LYS A 745 45.66 -44.94 19.11
N LEU A 746 46.92 -45.26 18.77
CA LEU A 746 47.95 -45.65 19.74
C LEU A 746 48.12 -44.63 20.87
N ARG A 747 48.13 -43.32 20.56
CA ARG A 747 48.21 -42.27 21.58
C ARG A 747 47.00 -42.28 22.53
N VAL A 748 45.78 -42.52 22.02
CA VAL A 748 44.58 -42.55 22.87
C VAL A 748 44.55 -43.83 23.71
N LEU A 749 44.93 -44.97 23.15
CA LEU A 749 45.11 -46.21 23.90
C LEU A 749 46.13 -46.02 25.04
N ARG A 750 47.33 -45.54 24.72
CA ARG A 750 48.41 -45.21 25.67
C ARG A 750 48.00 -44.27 26.80
N ASN A 751 47.14 -43.29 26.51
CA ASN A 751 46.66 -42.33 27.51
C ASN A 751 45.61 -42.92 28.48
N ASN A 752 44.93 -44.02 28.09
CA ASN A 752 43.81 -44.60 28.84
C ASN A 752 44.10 -46.00 29.42
N PHE A 753 45.14 -46.68 28.92
CA PHE A 753 45.53 -48.03 29.33
C PHE A 753 47.04 -48.11 29.54
N ASP A 754 47.43 -48.54 30.74
CA ASP A 754 48.82 -48.89 31.07
C ASP A 754 49.15 -50.26 30.44
N ASN A 755 49.77 -50.24 29.25
CA ASN A 755 50.19 -51.44 28.52
C ASN A 755 51.55 -51.20 27.83
N PRO A 756 52.64 -51.87 28.27
CA PRO A 756 53.97 -51.73 27.67
C PRO A 756 54.06 -52.03 26.16
N GLU A 757 53.21 -52.91 25.62
CA GLU A 757 53.21 -53.22 24.18
C GLU A 757 52.75 -52.02 23.35
N ILE A 758 51.68 -51.35 23.80
CA ILE A 758 51.12 -50.15 23.17
C ILE A 758 52.09 -48.97 23.29
N ASP A 759 52.82 -48.90 24.41
CA ASP A 759 53.87 -47.90 24.64
C ASP A 759 55.04 -48.05 23.65
N GLU A 760 55.47 -49.29 23.39
CA GLU A 760 56.54 -49.61 22.45
C GLU A 760 56.10 -49.51 20.97
N GLU A 761 54.92 -50.01 20.60
CA GLU A 761 54.34 -49.83 19.26
C GLU A 761 54.20 -48.32 18.93
N TYR A 762 53.72 -47.52 19.88
CA TYR A 762 53.68 -46.06 19.75
C TYR A 762 55.07 -45.46 19.56
N ARG A 763 56.08 -45.86 20.35
CA ARG A 763 57.46 -45.36 20.26
C ARG A 763 58.11 -45.69 18.92
N VAL A 764 57.92 -46.90 18.40
CA VAL A 764 58.46 -47.35 17.12
C VAL A 764 57.80 -46.59 15.96
N LEU A 765 56.47 -46.55 15.92
CA LEU A 765 55.73 -45.87 14.84
C LEU A 765 55.99 -44.36 14.82
N LEU A 766 56.10 -43.72 15.99
CA LEU A 766 56.48 -42.32 16.13
C LEU A 766 57.85 -42.04 15.50
N ASN A 767 58.87 -42.86 15.81
CA ASN A 767 60.21 -42.70 15.26
C ASN A 767 60.27 -42.88 13.74
N ILE A 768 59.54 -43.86 13.19
CA ILE A 768 59.41 -44.04 11.73
C ILE A 768 58.76 -42.80 11.09
N LEU A 769 57.70 -42.26 11.69
CA LEU A 769 57.00 -41.08 11.18
C LEU A 769 57.85 -39.80 11.25
N LYS A 770 58.65 -39.63 12.29
CA LYS A 770 59.63 -38.53 12.36
C LYS A 770 60.60 -38.55 11.18
N GLN A 771 61.18 -39.73 10.90
CA GLN A 771 62.16 -39.90 9.82
C GLN A 771 61.54 -39.79 8.42
N THR A 772 60.29 -40.25 8.24
CA THR A 772 59.67 -40.39 6.90
C THR A 772 58.71 -39.27 6.51
N LYS A 773 58.03 -38.61 7.46
CA LYS A 773 56.98 -37.60 7.16
C LYS A 773 57.20 -36.22 7.80
N GLY A 774 58.10 -36.09 8.77
CA GLY A 774 58.37 -34.82 9.48
C GLY A 774 58.79 -33.67 8.53
N THR A 775 59.92 -33.82 7.84
CA THR A 775 60.48 -32.79 6.93
C THR A 775 59.56 -32.43 5.76
N ALA A 776 58.73 -33.38 5.30
CA ALA A 776 57.73 -33.15 4.27
C ALA A 776 56.59 -32.22 4.77
N LEU A 777 56.10 -32.44 5.98
CA LEU A 777 55.09 -31.59 6.61
C LEU A 777 55.63 -30.20 6.98
N GLU A 778 56.88 -30.10 7.43
CA GLU A 778 57.57 -28.81 7.65
C GLU A 778 57.66 -27.99 6.35
N SER A 779 58.01 -28.66 5.25
CA SER A 779 58.09 -28.06 3.90
C SER A 779 56.73 -27.60 3.39
N GLU A 780 55.69 -28.42 3.56
CA GLU A 780 54.32 -28.06 3.15
C GLU A 780 53.77 -26.91 4.01
N LEU A 781 54.07 -26.86 5.31
CA LEU A 781 53.67 -25.76 6.19
C LEU A 781 54.22 -24.42 5.69
N LEU A 782 55.52 -24.36 5.37
CA LEU A 782 56.15 -23.16 4.81
C LEU A 782 55.59 -22.77 3.44
N LYS A 783 55.29 -23.76 2.59
CA LYS A 783 54.70 -23.56 1.26
C LYS A 783 53.29 -22.97 1.35
N GLN A 784 52.40 -23.55 2.17
CA GLN A 784 51.04 -23.06 2.40
C GLN A 784 51.04 -21.65 3.03
N TYR A 785 51.95 -21.40 3.98
CA TYR A 785 52.12 -20.09 4.62
C TYR A 785 52.60 -19.02 3.62
N LYS A 786 53.61 -19.33 2.79
CA LYS A 786 54.07 -18.44 1.70
C LYS A 786 52.96 -18.17 0.68
N GLN A 787 52.11 -19.16 0.39
CA GLN A 787 50.92 -19.03 -0.47
C GLN A 787 49.73 -18.32 0.22
N LYS A 788 49.87 -17.83 1.46
CA LYS A 788 48.82 -17.16 2.25
C LYS A 788 47.56 -18.02 2.49
N LYS A 789 47.68 -19.34 2.42
CA LYS A 789 46.57 -20.31 2.60
C LYS A 789 46.37 -20.65 4.09
N TYR A 790 46.12 -19.62 4.89
CA TYR A 790 46.16 -19.70 6.35
C TYR A 790 45.24 -20.76 6.97
N ASN A 791 44.09 -21.03 6.34
CA ASN A 791 43.11 -21.99 6.85
C ASN A 791 43.60 -23.45 6.83
N ALA A 792 44.63 -23.79 6.04
CA ALA A 792 45.23 -25.13 6.01
C ALA A 792 46.30 -25.34 7.11
N LEU A 793 46.89 -24.27 7.64
CA LEU A 793 48.03 -24.35 8.56
C LEU A 793 47.72 -25.06 9.89
N PRO A 794 46.54 -24.90 10.53
CA PRO A 794 46.25 -25.57 11.79
C PRO A 794 46.31 -27.10 11.71
N ALA A 795 45.81 -27.69 10.62
CA ALA A 795 45.85 -29.14 10.40
C ALA A 795 47.29 -29.65 10.25
N ILE A 796 48.12 -28.94 9.48
CA ILE A 796 49.54 -29.31 9.26
C ILE A 796 50.34 -29.18 10.57
N VAL A 797 50.14 -28.11 11.34
CA VAL A 797 50.78 -27.94 12.66
C VAL A 797 50.27 -28.96 13.68
N GLN A 798 49.01 -29.38 13.62
CA GLN A 798 48.50 -30.46 14.48
C GLN A 798 49.16 -31.80 14.15
N GLN A 799 49.32 -32.14 12.86
CA GLN A 799 50.04 -33.35 12.42
C GLN A 799 51.53 -33.30 12.84
N LEU A 800 52.21 -32.17 12.65
CA LEU A 800 53.59 -31.98 13.11
C LEU A 800 53.70 -32.11 14.65
N ARG A 801 52.79 -31.50 15.42
CA ARG A 801 52.75 -31.64 16.89
C ARG A 801 52.43 -33.06 17.37
N MET A 802 51.83 -33.92 16.54
CA MET A 802 51.62 -35.33 16.86
C MET A 802 52.86 -36.18 16.56
N ILE A 803 53.53 -35.93 15.43
CA ILE A 803 54.69 -36.72 14.98
C ILE A 803 55.97 -36.30 15.69
N ASP A 804 56.20 -34.99 15.88
CA ASP A 804 57.28 -34.49 16.72
C ASP A 804 56.88 -33.24 17.54
N PRO A 805 56.32 -33.44 18.76
CA PRO A 805 55.97 -32.34 19.66
C PRO A 805 57.16 -31.43 20.04
N GLY A 806 58.40 -31.93 19.92
CA GLY A 806 59.62 -31.27 20.39
C GLY A 806 60.39 -30.52 19.31
N THR A 807 59.92 -30.52 18.05
CA THR A 807 60.60 -29.92 16.89
C THR A 807 61.08 -28.50 17.15
N GLU A 808 62.39 -28.28 17.02
CA GLU A 808 62.97 -26.94 17.11
C GLU A 808 62.40 -26.03 16.01
N PHE A 809 62.16 -26.59 14.83
CA PHE A 809 61.45 -25.95 13.73
C PHE A 809 60.12 -25.30 14.14
N LEU A 810 59.27 -25.99 14.90
CA LEU A 810 58.01 -25.41 15.38
C LEU A 810 58.25 -24.32 16.44
N LYS A 811 59.22 -24.50 17.35
CA LYS A 811 59.57 -23.49 18.37
C LYS A 811 60.07 -22.19 17.73
N THR A 812 60.94 -22.27 16.72
CA THR A 812 61.52 -21.09 16.05
C THR A 812 60.52 -20.42 15.11
N ASN A 813 59.80 -21.17 14.28
CA ASN A 813 58.99 -20.60 13.21
C ASN A 813 57.58 -20.21 13.64
N LEU A 814 56.91 -21.00 14.50
CA LEU A 814 55.48 -20.81 14.75
C LEU A 814 55.13 -19.47 15.42
N PRO A 815 55.89 -18.94 16.42
CA PRO A 815 55.62 -17.62 17.00
C PRO A 815 55.71 -16.51 15.94
N ASN A 816 56.76 -16.54 15.11
CA ASN A 816 56.99 -15.60 14.02
C ASN A 816 55.89 -15.65 12.94
N MET A 817 55.35 -16.85 12.66
CA MET A 817 54.22 -17.03 11.73
C MET A 817 52.93 -16.45 12.32
N VAL A 818 52.64 -16.73 13.60
CA VAL A 818 51.43 -16.24 14.28
C VAL A 818 51.44 -14.72 14.41
N GLU A 819 52.56 -14.10 14.80
CA GLU A 819 52.67 -12.63 14.88
C GLU A 819 52.42 -11.95 13.53
N LYS A 820 52.99 -12.48 12.46
CA LYS A 820 52.77 -11.98 11.09
C LYS A 820 51.34 -12.20 10.62
N MET A 821 50.70 -13.32 10.99
CA MET A 821 49.27 -13.53 10.72
C MET A 821 48.39 -12.55 11.49
N VAL A 822 48.70 -12.25 12.75
CA VAL A 822 47.98 -11.22 13.53
C VAL A 822 48.08 -9.85 12.85
N LYS A 823 49.27 -9.43 12.39
CA LYS A 823 49.47 -8.18 11.63
C LYS A 823 48.73 -8.14 10.29
N ILE A 824 48.55 -9.28 9.63
CA ILE A 824 47.74 -9.40 8.41
C ILE A 824 46.24 -9.32 8.74
N GLY A 825 45.80 -9.87 9.88
CA GLY A 825 44.45 -9.69 10.41
C GLY A 825 44.13 -8.23 10.72
N GLU A 826 45.07 -7.52 11.37
CA GLU A 826 44.97 -6.09 11.65
C GLU A 826 44.77 -5.29 10.36
N SER A 827 45.61 -5.50 9.34
CA SER A 827 45.47 -4.75 8.10
C SER A 827 44.32 -5.18 7.18
N TYR A 828 43.64 -6.29 7.48
CA TYR A 828 42.31 -6.56 6.93
C TYR A 828 41.19 -5.87 7.73
N GLN A 829 41.33 -5.75 9.05
CA GLN A 829 40.38 -5.04 9.92
C GLN A 829 40.37 -3.52 9.63
N GLU A 830 41.55 -2.90 9.52
CA GLU A 830 41.73 -1.50 9.06
C GLU A 830 41.02 -1.23 7.73
N LYS A 831 41.08 -2.19 6.81
CA LYS A 831 40.50 -2.10 5.45
C LYS A 831 39.05 -2.58 5.39
N GLN A 832 38.36 -2.69 6.53
CA GLN A 832 36.98 -3.16 6.69
C GLN A 832 36.69 -4.56 6.07
N ARG A 833 37.72 -5.37 5.83
CA ARG A 833 37.62 -6.73 5.25
C ARG A 833 37.40 -7.77 6.35
N PHE A 834 36.36 -7.56 7.17
CA PHE A 834 36.16 -8.25 8.44
C PHE A 834 36.16 -9.78 8.34
N GLU A 835 35.54 -10.38 7.32
CA GLU A 835 35.56 -11.84 7.11
C GLU A 835 36.99 -12.39 6.91
N LYS A 836 37.84 -11.64 6.20
CA LYS A 836 39.24 -12.01 5.95
C LYS A 836 40.08 -11.80 7.20
N ALA A 837 39.80 -10.75 7.98
CA ALA A 837 40.40 -10.57 9.30
C ALA A 837 40.01 -11.71 10.26
N GLU A 838 38.72 -12.06 10.37
CA GLU A 838 38.24 -13.12 11.25
C GLU A 838 38.79 -14.49 10.83
N SER A 839 38.85 -14.81 9.54
CA SER A 839 39.46 -16.06 9.04
C SER A 839 40.94 -16.17 9.41
N VAL A 840 41.70 -15.07 9.30
CA VAL A 840 43.13 -15.05 9.65
C VAL A 840 43.33 -15.13 11.18
N TYR A 841 42.53 -14.42 11.98
CA TYR A 841 42.59 -14.50 13.44
C TYR A 841 42.13 -15.87 13.97
N LYS A 842 41.10 -16.50 13.37
CA LYS A 842 40.69 -17.88 13.66
C LYS A 842 41.84 -18.86 13.40
N ALA A 843 42.49 -18.76 12.24
CA ALA A 843 43.66 -19.59 11.93
C ALA A 843 44.82 -19.35 12.92
N ALA A 844 45.13 -18.08 13.24
CA ALA A 844 46.17 -17.74 14.22
C ALA A 844 45.85 -18.29 15.62
N SER A 845 44.59 -18.19 16.07
CA SER A 845 44.13 -18.72 17.36
C SER A 845 44.11 -20.25 17.42
N ALA A 846 44.04 -20.95 16.29
CA ALA A 846 44.18 -22.41 16.25
C ALA A 846 45.66 -22.85 16.31
N LEU A 847 46.57 -22.03 15.79
CA LEU A 847 48.02 -22.25 15.92
C LEU A 847 48.52 -21.95 17.35
N ALA A 848 48.04 -20.88 17.97
CA ALA A 848 48.37 -20.46 19.33
C ALA A 848 47.11 -20.43 20.24
N PRO A 849 46.56 -21.59 20.64
CA PRO A 849 45.31 -21.65 21.41
C PRO A 849 45.40 -21.02 22.81
N GLU A 850 46.58 -20.92 23.40
CA GLU A 850 46.78 -20.27 24.70
C GLU A 850 46.77 -18.74 24.65
N ASP A 851 46.94 -18.13 23.47
CA ASP A 851 46.98 -16.67 23.36
C ASP A 851 45.56 -16.06 23.41
N LYS A 852 45.23 -15.55 24.60
CA LYS A 852 43.98 -14.84 24.89
C LYS A 852 43.82 -13.56 24.04
N LYS A 853 44.93 -12.92 23.60
CA LYS A 853 44.88 -11.68 22.81
C LYS A 853 44.31 -11.92 21.41
N ILE A 854 44.63 -13.05 20.78
CA ILE A 854 44.06 -13.40 19.46
C ILE A 854 42.55 -13.63 19.58
N LYS A 855 42.09 -14.26 20.67
CA LYS A 855 40.66 -14.46 20.96
C LYS A 855 39.93 -13.13 21.20
N GLN A 856 40.56 -12.15 21.86
CA GLN A 856 40.03 -10.79 21.96
C GLN A 856 39.92 -10.11 20.58
N LYS A 857 40.91 -10.29 19.68
CA LYS A 857 40.85 -9.75 18.31
C LYS A 857 39.74 -10.37 17.45
N ILE A 858 39.41 -11.65 17.63
CA ILE A 858 38.25 -12.28 16.96
C ILE A 858 36.94 -11.59 17.38
N ASN A 859 36.77 -11.26 18.66
CA ASN A 859 35.59 -10.54 19.15
C ASN A 859 35.57 -9.09 18.63
N SER A 860 36.69 -8.37 18.73
CA SER A 860 36.84 -7.01 18.19
C SER A 860 36.47 -6.90 16.71
N VAL A 861 36.82 -7.90 15.88
CA VAL A 861 36.39 -7.94 14.47
C VAL A 861 34.89 -8.11 14.31
N LYS A 862 34.25 -8.94 15.13
CA LYS A 862 32.78 -9.13 15.09
C LYS A 862 32.05 -7.88 15.54
N GLU A 863 32.52 -7.23 16.60
CA GLU A 863 32.02 -5.95 17.10
C GLU A 863 32.15 -4.87 16.01
N SER A 864 33.35 -4.72 15.42
CA SER A 864 33.60 -3.80 14.29
C SER A 864 32.69 -4.09 13.08
N ALA A 865 32.51 -5.37 12.74
CA ALA A 865 31.65 -5.79 11.64
C ALA A 865 30.16 -5.55 11.93
N ASN A 866 29.72 -5.62 13.19
CA ASN A 866 28.34 -5.33 13.55
C ASN A 866 28.07 -3.82 13.55
N MET A 867 29.00 -2.99 14.03
CA MET A 867 28.85 -1.52 13.94
C MET A 867 28.68 -1.07 12.48
N VAL A 868 29.50 -1.57 11.55
CA VAL A 868 29.37 -1.25 10.11
C VAL A 868 28.09 -1.83 9.48
N ARG A 869 27.45 -2.84 10.09
CA ARG A 869 26.10 -3.32 9.69
C ARG A 869 25.00 -2.40 10.21
N VAL A 870 25.07 -1.98 11.48
CA VAL A 870 24.15 -1.01 12.10
C VAL A 870 24.20 0.31 11.35
N GLU A 871 25.38 0.88 11.13
CA GLU A 871 25.59 2.13 10.38
C GLU A 871 24.95 2.09 8.98
N ARG A 872 25.15 0.99 8.24
CA ARG A 872 24.53 0.80 6.90
C ARG A 872 23.02 0.57 6.97
N ALA A 873 22.50 -0.02 8.04
CA ALA A 873 21.07 -0.19 8.24
C ALA A 873 20.39 1.13 8.66
N GLN A 874 21.06 1.96 9.48
CA GLN A 874 20.63 3.31 9.84
C GLN A 874 20.63 4.24 8.63
N SER A 875 21.67 4.20 7.78
CA SER A 875 21.68 4.92 6.49
C SER A 875 20.49 4.49 5.61
N ARG A 876 20.28 3.19 5.39
CA ARG A 876 19.12 2.69 4.62
C ARG A 876 17.77 3.09 5.21
N LEU A 877 17.66 3.15 6.54
CA LEU A 877 16.45 3.61 7.22
C LEU A 877 16.26 5.12 7.01
N SER A 878 17.31 5.93 7.07
CA SER A 878 17.27 7.35 6.71
C SER A 878 16.79 7.55 5.27
N ASP A 879 17.37 6.80 4.31
CA ASP A 879 17.01 6.88 2.89
C ASP A 879 15.55 6.45 2.65
N ALA A 880 15.07 5.43 3.38
CA ALA A 880 13.67 4.97 3.29
C ALA A 880 12.69 5.96 3.93
N LEU A 881 13.05 6.58 5.06
CA LEU A 881 12.24 7.59 5.76
C LEU A 881 12.11 8.90 4.98
N ALA A 882 13.10 9.23 4.15
CA ALA A 882 13.03 10.36 3.20
C ALA A 882 12.06 10.11 2.02
N GLY A 883 11.74 8.85 1.72
CA GLY A 883 10.75 8.48 0.70
C GLY A 883 9.30 8.44 1.24
N THR A 884 8.34 8.19 0.34
CA THR A 884 6.92 7.97 0.68
C THR A 884 6.53 6.48 0.78
N ASP A 885 7.44 5.57 0.45
CA ASP A 885 7.19 4.14 0.39
C ASP A 885 7.16 3.51 1.80
N LEU A 886 5.96 3.39 2.35
CA LEU A 886 5.65 2.77 3.64
C LEU A 886 6.20 1.34 3.79
N ARG A 887 6.28 0.57 2.70
CA ARG A 887 6.83 -0.78 2.74
C ARG A 887 8.35 -0.74 2.87
N LYS A 888 9.05 0.10 2.10
CA LYS A 888 10.50 0.30 2.27
C LYS A 888 10.84 0.82 3.67
N GLN A 889 10.04 1.73 4.23
CA GLN A 889 10.20 2.20 5.61
C GLN A 889 10.10 1.06 6.61
N LYS A 890 9.08 0.20 6.46
CA LYS A 890 8.89 -0.98 7.31
C LYS A 890 10.01 -2.01 7.18
N ASP A 891 10.34 -2.40 5.95
CA ASP A 891 11.38 -3.39 5.67
C ASP A 891 12.75 -2.89 6.19
N ALA A 892 13.02 -1.58 6.14
CA ALA A 892 14.24 -0.97 6.65
C ALA A 892 14.32 -0.91 8.19
N TYR A 893 13.26 -0.51 8.91
CA TYR A 893 13.31 -0.48 10.38
C TYR A 893 13.37 -1.90 10.95
N THR A 894 12.65 -2.84 10.33
CA THR A 894 12.67 -4.26 10.72
C THR A 894 14.09 -4.84 10.58
N ALA A 895 14.76 -4.58 9.45
CA ALA A 895 16.14 -5.01 9.24
C ALA A 895 17.15 -4.36 10.21
N LEU A 896 16.88 -3.15 10.72
CA LEU A 896 17.69 -2.54 11.76
C LEU A 896 17.43 -3.18 13.14
N GLN A 897 16.17 -3.46 13.49
CA GLN A 897 15.81 -4.21 14.71
C GLN A 897 16.39 -5.64 14.73
N GLU A 898 16.49 -6.33 13.59
CA GLU A 898 17.14 -7.65 13.52
C GLU A 898 18.66 -7.61 13.80
N ILE A 899 19.33 -6.47 13.56
CA ILE A 899 20.77 -6.29 13.77
C ILE A 899 21.06 -5.70 15.16
N ASP A 900 20.20 -4.79 15.62
CA ASP A 900 20.25 -4.09 16.89
C ASP A 900 18.83 -3.85 17.45
N PRO A 901 18.28 -4.80 18.24
CA PRO A 901 16.93 -4.70 18.80
C PRO A 901 16.73 -3.52 19.77
N GLY A 902 17.80 -2.86 20.20
CA GLY A 902 17.75 -1.69 21.08
C GLY A 902 17.79 -0.35 20.35
N ASN A 903 17.85 -0.34 19.01
CA ASN A 903 18.14 0.89 18.27
C ASN A 903 16.98 1.90 18.33
N PRO A 904 17.16 3.09 18.92
CA PRO A 904 16.05 4.04 19.09
C PRO A 904 15.52 4.58 17.77
N MET A 905 16.35 4.67 16.73
CA MET A 905 15.94 5.08 15.39
C MET A 905 14.93 4.10 14.78
N ALA A 906 15.12 2.80 15.01
CA ALA A 906 14.19 1.78 14.52
C ALA A 906 12.87 1.82 15.27
N SER A 907 12.88 1.94 16.61
CA SER A 907 11.66 2.03 17.42
C SER A 907 10.84 3.30 17.13
N SER A 908 11.50 4.44 16.90
CA SER A 908 10.80 5.67 16.46
C SER A 908 10.22 5.54 15.04
N ALA A 909 10.93 4.86 14.13
CA ALA A 909 10.43 4.59 12.79
C ALA A 909 9.24 3.60 12.79
N GLU A 910 9.27 2.58 13.65
CA GLU A 910 8.17 1.62 13.84
C GLU A 910 6.87 2.34 14.23
N ILE A 911 6.92 3.20 15.25
CA ILE A 911 5.76 3.99 15.71
C ILE A 911 5.22 4.85 14.55
N ALA A 912 6.09 5.63 13.90
CA ALA A 912 5.70 6.54 12.82
C ALA A 912 5.20 5.82 11.54
N VAL A 913 5.59 4.56 11.33
CA VAL A 913 5.05 3.72 10.24
C VAL A 913 3.71 3.09 10.66
N GLN A 914 3.57 2.66 11.92
CA GLN A 914 2.34 2.06 12.43
C GLN A 914 1.18 3.07 12.49
N GLU A 915 1.42 4.31 12.90
CA GLU A 915 0.42 5.39 12.85
C GLU A 915 -0.14 5.59 11.43
N LYS A 916 0.73 5.61 10.40
CA LYS A 916 0.34 5.71 8.99
C LYS A 916 -0.45 4.49 8.51
N ILE A 917 -0.09 3.28 8.97
CA ILE A 917 -0.80 2.02 8.69
C ILE A 917 -2.22 2.06 9.28
N ASP A 918 -2.39 2.55 10.51
CA ASP A 918 -3.69 2.64 11.15
C ASP A 918 -4.56 3.76 10.58
N LEU A 919 -3.98 4.88 10.14
CA LEU A 919 -4.69 5.91 9.37
C LEU A 919 -5.21 5.37 8.04
N LEU A 920 -4.37 4.65 7.26
CA LEU A 920 -4.78 4.00 6.01
C LEU A 920 -5.90 2.97 6.23
N ARG A 921 -5.84 2.23 7.35
CA ARG A 921 -6.89 1.29 7.75
C ARG A 921 -8.19 2.00 8.11
N ALA A 922 -8.15 3.06 8.90
CA ALA A 922 -9.31 3.86 9.27
C ALA A 922 -9.98 4.50 8.06
N GLU A 923 -9.19 4.96 7.08
CA GLU A 923 -9.68 5.44 5.79
C GLU A 923 -10.41 4.33 5.01
N ALA A 924 -9.79 3.15 4.84
CA ALA A 924 -10.40 2.00 4.18
C ALA A 924 -11.72 1.57 4.85
N ASP A 925 -11.75 1.54 6.19
CA ASP A 925 -12.94 1.21 6.97
C ASP A 925 -14.04 2.29 6.88
N ARG A 926 -13.70 3.59 6.81
CA ARG A 926 -14.65 4.68 6.51
C ARG A 926 -15.27 4.50 5.12
N ILE A 927 -14.45 4.32 4.09
CA ILE A 927 -14.90 4.18 2.70
C ILE A 927 -15.80 2.93 2.55
N ARG A 928 -15.47 1.83 3.24
CA ARG A 928 -16.31 0.63 3.36
C ARG A 928 -17.65 0.90 4.05
N VAL A 929 -17.68 1.69 5.12
CA VAL A 929 -18.91 2.08 5.83
C VAL A 929 -19.78 3.06 5.01
N LEU A 930 -19.19 3.77 4.04
CA LEU A 930 -19.92 4.54 3.03
C LEU A 930 -20.41 3.70 1.83
N GLY A 931 -20.19 2.38 1.81
CA GLY A 931 -20.61 1.49 0.72
C GLY A 931 -19.74 1.55 -0.54
N ARG A 932 -18.62 2.29 -0.51
CA ARG A 932 -17.69 2.48 -1.65
C ARG A 932 -16.69 1.32 -1.75
N PHE A 933 -17.20 0.11 -1.89
CA PHE A 933 -16.44 -1.13 -1.66
C PHE A 933 -15.22 -1.32 -2.59
N LYS A 934 -15.29 -0.96 -3.89
CA LYS A 934 -14.16 -1.09 -4.83
C LYS A 934 -12.93 -0.31 -4.34
N GLU A 935 -13.14 0.96 -4.01
CA GLU A 935 -12.16 1.92 -3.47
C GLU A 935 -11.64 1.49 -2.09
N ALA A 936 -12.53 1.00 -1.20
CA ALA A 936 -12.09 0.40 0.06
C ALA A 936 -11.19 -0.84 -0.19
N SER A 937 -11.48 -1.64 -1.22
CA SER A 937 -10.63 -2.77 -1.61
C SER A 937 -9.24 -2.33 -2.09
N GLU A 938 -9.15 -1.20 -2.81
CA GLU A 938 -7.87 -0.64 -3.27
C GLU A 938 -7.03 -0.16 -2.08
N LYS A 939 -7.64 0.49 -1.09
CA LYS A 939 -6.99 0.84 0.18
C LYS A 939 -6.58 -0.40 1.00
N TYR A 940 -7.43 -1.42 1.07
CA TYR A 940 -7.06 -2.71 1.68
C TYR A 940 -5.95 -3.45 0.90
N GLN A 941 -5.83 -3.25 -0.41
CA GLN A 941 -4.72 -3.81 -1.19
C GLN A 941 -3.40 -3.17 -0.77
N GLN A 942 -3.32 -1.83 -0.74
CA GLN A 942 -2.15 -1.08 -0.26
C GLN A 942 -1.78 -1.50 1.17
N LEU A 943 -2.78 -1.59 2.05
CA LEU A 943 -2.61 -2.06 3.43
C LEU A 943 -2.11 -3.52 3.49
N TYR A 944 -2.55 -4.41 2.59
CA TYR A 944 -2.04 -5.79 2.50
C TYR A 944 -0.60 -5.85 2.00
N GLU A 945 -0.24 -5.02 1.01
CA GLU A 945 1.11 -4.95 0.44
C GLU A 945 2.16 -4.44 1.46
N ILE A 946 1.75 -3.62 2.43
CA ILE A 946 2.58 -3.17 3.57
C ILE A 946 2.55 -4.16 4.75
N THR A 947 1.36 -4.67 5.13
CA THR A 947 1.21 -5.45 6.38
C THR A 947 1.43 -6.96 6.20
N GLY A 948 1.16 -7.51 5.02
CA GLY A 948 1.03 -8.96 4.81
C GLY A 948 -0.18 -9.61 5.49
N SER A 949 -1.06 -8.82 6.12
CA SER A 949 -2.12 -9.34 7.01
C SER A 949 -3.16 -10.19 6.26
N LYS A 950 -3.40 -11.41 6.78
CA LYS A 950 -4.39 -12.35 6.24
C LYS A 950 -5.82 -11.79 6.31
N ASP A 951 -6.15 -11.00 7.32
CA ASP A 951 -7.50 -10.45 7.48
C ASP A 951 -7.73 -9.21 6.59
N VAL A 952 -6.70 -8.39 6.39
CA VAL A 952 -6.72 -7.34 5.37
C VAL A 952 -6.87 -7.97 3.97
N LYS A 953 -6.17 -9.09 3.70
CA LYS A 953 -6.33 -9.85 2.45
C LYS A 953 -7.77 -10.36 2.24
N LYS A 954 -8.45 -10.83 3.30
CA LYS A 954 -9.87 -11.22 3.23
C LYS A 954 -10.76 -10.02 2.85
N LEU A 955 -10.52 -8.86 3.46
CA LEU A 955 -11.29 -7.64 3.18
C LEU A 955 -11.06 -7.14 1.74
N TRP A 956 -9.80 -7.06 1.29
CA TRP A 956 -9.45 -6.76 -0.10
C TRP A 956 -10.19 -7.69 -1.08
N LEU A 957 -9.99 -9.00 -0.96
CA LEU A 957 -10.57 -9.97 -1.89
C LEU A 957 -12.10 -10.00 -1.86
N LYS A 958 -12.73 -9.78 -0.69
CA LYS A 958 -14.20 -9.71 -0.56
C LYS A 958 -14.81 -8.53 -1.32
N TYR A 959 -14.12 -7.39 -1.35
CA TYR A 959 -14.66 -6.15 -1.94
C TYR A 959 -14.13 -5.85 -3.35
N LYS A 960 -13.04 -6.52 -3.79
CA LYS A 960 -12.40 -6.34 -5.10
C LYS A 960 -13.34 -6.55 -6.30
N SER A 961 -14.23 -7.53 -6.23
CA SER A 961 -15.20 -7.85 -7.29
C SER A 961 -16.59 -7.27 -7.03
N TRP A 962 -16.75 -6.41 -6.02
CA TRP A 962 -18.04 -5.82 -5.72
C TRP A 962 -18.31 -4.62 -6.63
N THR A 963 -19.44 -4.64 -7.32
CA THR A 963 -19.94 -3.54 -8.17
C THR A 963 -21.43 -3.29 -7.89
N PRO A 964 -21.88 -2.03 -7.87
CA PRO A 964 -23.31 -1.72 -7.86
C PRO A 964 -23.91 -1.95 -9.26
N PRO A 965 -25.25 -2.02 -9.38
CA PRO A 965 -25.91 -1.87 -10.67
C PRO A 965 -25.45 -0.60 -11.40
N ALA A 966 -25.35 -0.65 -12.73
CA ALA A 966 -24.94 0.48 -13.55
C ALA A 966 -25.78 1.75 -13.23
N GLY A 967 -25.09 2.89 -13.10
CA GLY A 967 -25.69 4.17 -12.71
C GLY A 967 -26.05 4.33 -11.23
N MET A 968 -25.89 3.30 -10.38
CA MET A 968 -26.28 3.35 -8.96
C MET A 968 -25.11 3.44 -7.98
N VAL A 969 -25.41 3.90 -6.76
CA VAL A 969 -24.60 3.73 -5.54
C VAL A 969 -25.31 2.78 -4.57
N TYR A 970 -24.61 2.33 -3.52
CA TYR A 970 -25.16 1.45 -2.49
C TYR A 970 -25.12 2.15 -1.13
N ILE A 971 -26.26 2.16 -0.44
CA ILE A 971 -26.41 2.61 0.93
C ILE A 971 -26.48 1.37 1.84
N PRO A 972 -25.55 1.20 2.81
CA PRO A 972 -25.40 -0.06 3.55
C PRO A 972 -26.52 -0.45 4.53
N GLY A 973 -27.57 0.37 4.67
CA GLY A 973 -28.59 0.17 5.69
C GLY A 973 -28.03 0.37 7.11
N GLY A 974 -28.81 -0.01 8.12
CA GLY A 974 -28.49 0.19 9.54
C GLY A 974 -29.46 1.14 10.25
N LYS A 975 -29.07 1.61 11.44
CA LYS A 975 -29.89 2.50 12.28
C LYS A 975 -29.43 3.95 12.11
N PHE A 976 -30.29 4.79 11.50
CA PHE A 976 -30.01 6.19 11.19
C PHE A 976 -30.87 7.12 12.03
N LYS A 977 -30.38 8.34 12.29
CA LYS A 977 -31.14 9.41 12.92
C LYS A 977 -31.59 10.41 11.86
N ILE A 978 -32.89 10.52 11.64
CA ILE A 978 -33.50 11.47 10.69
C ILE A 978 -34.31 12.54 11.45
N GLY A 979 -34.65 13.63 10.76
CA GLY A 979 -35.20 14.84 11.35
C GLY A 979 -34.12 15.74 11.98
N TYR A 980 -34.48 17.01 12.20
CA TYR A 980 -33.56 18.04 12.64
C TYR A 980 -34.19 18.85 13.79
N ASN A 981 -33.67 18.66 15.01
CA ASN A 981 -34.27 19.23 16.22
C ASN A 981 -34.23 20.77 16.31
N PRO A 982 -33.26 21.52 15.77
CA PRO A 982 -33.29 22.98 15.85
C PRO A 982 -34.49 23.62 15.14
N ASP A 983 -35.02 23.02 14.07
CA ASP A 983 -36.21 23.49 13.36
C ASP A 983 -37.49 22.81 13.91
N ARG A 984 -38.51 23.61 14.21
CA ARG A 984 -39.79 23.13 14.77
C ARG A 984 -40.55 22.22 13.81
N LYS A 985 -40.39 22.37 12.49
CA LYS A 985 -41.12 21.60 11.46
C LYS A 985 -40.56 20.20 11.24
N SER A 986 -39.36 19.91 11.76
CA SER A 986 -38.65 18.63 11.62
C SER A 986 -38.40 17.93 12.96
N ARG A 987 -39.24 18.23 13.98
CA ARG A 987 -39.24 17.57 15.29
C ARG A 987 -40.25 16.42 15.35
N PRO A 988 -39.95 15.33 16.09
CA PRO A 988 -38.68 15.03 16.73
C PRO A 988 -37.66 14.42 15.77
N ALA A 989 -36.38 14.79 15.92
CA ALA A 989 -35.29 14.03 15.31
C ALA A 989 -35.18 12.67 16.02
N HIS A 990 -35.36 11.58 15.28
CA HIS A 990 -35.63 10.24 15.81
C HIS A 990 -34.89 9.18 15.00
N TYR A 991 -34.82 7.95 15.54
CA TYR A 991 -34.15 6.84 14.85
C TYR A 991 -35.11 6.06 13.94
N VAL A 992 -34.60 5.61 12.80
CA VAL A 992 -35.22 4.63 11.89
C VAL A 992 -34.20 3.53 11.57
N THR A 993 -34.67 2.34 11.21
CA THR A 993 -33.80 1.25 10.73
C THR A 993 -34.05 1.01 9.25
N LEU A 994 -33.02 1.06 8.41
CA LEU A 994 -33.14 0.77 6.98
C LEU A 994 -32.45 -0.57 6.63
N SER A 995 -33.06 -1.35 5.74
CA SER A 995 -32.36 -2.35 4.94
C SER A 995 -31.30 -1.68 4.04
N PRO A 996 -30.29 -2.42 3.52
CA PRO A 996 -29.45 -1.91 2.45
C PRO A 996 -30.24 -1.73 1.15
N TYR A 997 -29.87 -0.73 0.35
CA TYR A 997 -30.53 -0.39 -0.91
C TYR A 997 -29.58 0.33 -1.86
N TYR A 998 -29.89 0.26 -3.16
CA TYR A 998 -29.20 1.01 -4.21
C TYR A 998 -30.01 2.27 -4.58
N VAL A 999 -29.32 3.35 -4.95
CA VAL A 999 -29.90 4.64 -5.37
C VAL A 999 -29.24 5.09 -6.67
N ASP A 1000 -29.99 5.65 -7.62
CA ASP A 1000 -29.41 6.26 -8.83
C ASP A 1000 -28.53 7.47 -8.47
N LYS A 1001 -27.32 7.53 -9.04
CA LYS A 1001 -26.34 8.62 -8.83
C LYS A 1001 -26.92 10.00 -9.14
N PHE A 1002 -27.85 10.04 -10.10
CA PHE A 1002 -28.40 11.23 -10.73
C PHE A 1002 -29.93 11.25 -10.67
N GLU A 1003 -30.52 12.42 -10.90
CA GLU A 1003 -31.94 12.57 -11.27
C GLU A 1003 -32.20 11.88 -12.63
N VAL A 1004 -33.43 11.43 -12.89
CA VAL A 1004 -33.80 10.88 -14.21
C VAL A 1004 -33.78 12.00 -15.26
N THR A 1005 -33.05 11.81 -16.36
CA THR A 1005 -32.88 12.86 -17.38
C THR A 1005 -34.07 12.95 -18.34
N ASN A 1006 -34.16 14.05 -19.11
CA ASN A 1006 -35.15 14.16 -20.19
C ASN A 1006 -34.90 13.11 -21.30
N GLY A 1007 -33.64 12.74 -21.58
CA GLY A 1007 -33.28 11.69 -22.54
C GLY A 1007 -33.77 10.31 -22.09
N ASP A 1008 -33.49 9.95 -20.83
CA ASP A 1008 -33.98 8.72 -20.19
C ASP A 1008 -35.51 8.61 -20.26
N PHE A 1009 -36.20 9.70 -19.91
CA PHE A 1009 -37.66 9.73 -19.89
C PHE A 1009 -38.25 9.71 -21.31
N LYS A 1010 -37.58 10.32 -22.30
CA LYS A 1010 -37.97 10.24 -23.71
C LYS A 1010 -37.91 8.80 -24.23
N ALA A 1011 -36.83 8.08 -23.95
CA ALA A 1011 -36.71 6.66 -24.31
C ALA A 1011 -37.80 5.79 -23.65
N PHE A 1012 -38.20 6.11 -22.40
CA PHE A 1012 -39.36 5.46 -21.77
C PHE A 1012 -40.69 5.78 -22.47
N VAL A 1013 -40.93 7.04 -22.82
CA VAL A 1013 -42.15 7.48 -23.53
C VAL A 1013 -42.24 6.86 -24.93
N ASP A 1014 -41.13 6.74 -25.64
CA ASP A 1014 -41.08 6.10 -26.97
C ASP A 1014 -41.40 4.60 -26.88
N ALA A 1015 -40.86 3.91 -25.86
CA ALA A 1015 -41.18 2.52 -25.58
C ALA A 1015 -42.59 2.32 -24.95
N ASN A 1016 -43.23 3.38 -24.46
CA ASN A 1016 -44.53 3.34 -23.79
C ASN A 1016 -45.42 4.52 -24.24
N PRO A 1017 -45.94 4.52 -25.49
CA PRO A 1017 -46.63 5.68 -26.07
C PRO A 1017 -47.87 6.17 -25.32
N GLN A 1018 -48.44 5.37 -24.42
CA GLN A 1018 -49.52 5.77 -23.50
C GLN A 1018 -49.09 6.79 -22.44
N TRP A 1019 -47.78 7.03 -22.27
CA TRP A 1019 -47.22 8.10 -21.43
C TRP A 1019 -46.77 9.32 -22.25
N ALA A 1020 -47.01 9.36 -23.57
CA ALA A 1020 -46.67 10.52 -24.38
C ALA A 1020 -47.57 11.73 -24.04
N PRO A 1021 -47.07 12.97 -24.25
CA PRO A 1021 -47.88 14.18 -24.13
C PRO A 1021 -49.16 14.07 -24.98
N GLY A 1022 -50.32 14.29 -24.35
CA GLY A 1022 -51.63 14.17 -25.00
C GLY A 1022 -52.17 12.74 -25.17
N LYS A 1023 -51.48 11.69 -24.67
CA LYS A 1023 -51.97 10.29 -24.67
C LYS A 1023 -52.18 9.69 -23.28
N ILE A 1024 -51.55 10.26 -22.25
CA ILE A 1024 -51.75 9.92 -20.83
C ILE A 1024 -53.18 10.29 -20.38
N SER A 1025 -53.78 9.50 -19.47
CA SER A 1025 -55.09 9.81 -18.89
C SER A 1025 -55.05 11.06 -17.99
N SER A 1026 -56.03 11.94 -18.15
CA SER A 1026 -56.21 13.18 -17.36
C SER A 1026 -56.32 12.96 -15.85
N ASP A 1027 -56.68 11.76 -15.39
CA ASP A 1027 -56.74 11.45 -13.95
C ASP A 1027 -55.34 11.34 -13.32
N LEU A 1028 -54.30 11.20 -14.15
CA LEU A 1028 -52.92 10.93 -13.73
C LEU A 1028 -52.00 12.17 -13.82
N HIS A 1029 -52.47 13.32 -14.30
CA HIS A 1029 -51.65 14.52 -14.47
C HIS A 1029 -52.46 15.83 -14.50
N ASP A 1030 -51.79 16.98 -14.34
CA ASP A 1030 -52.37 18.30 -14.62
C ASP A 1030 -51.99 18.83 -16.02
N ALA A 1031 -52.62 19.93 -16.45
CA ALA A 1031 -52.45 20.54 -17.78
C ALA A 1031 -51.03 21.06 -18.13
N ASN A 1032 -50.03 20.84 -17.26
CA ASN A 1032 -48.63 21.14 -17.53
C ASN A 1032 -47.78 19.90 -17.84
N TYR A 1033 -48.34 18.68 -17.89
CA TYR A 1033 -47.59 17.44 -18.16
C TYR A 1033 -46.68 17.55 -19.39
N LEU A 1034 -45.36 17.46 -19.17
CA LEU A 1034 -44.30 17.61 -20.19
C LEU A 1034 -44.45 18.86 -21.10
N LYS A 1035 -45.11 19.93 -20.63
CA LYS A 1035 -45.43 21.16 -21.39
C LYS A 1035 -44.22 21.93 -21.92
N HIS A 1036 -43.01 21.62 -21.45
CA HIS A 1036 -41.75 22.17 -21.97
C HIS A 1036 -41.20 21.40 -23.18
N TRP A 1037 -41.71 20.21 -23.47
CA TRP A 1037 -41.39 19.42 -24.66
C TRP A 1037 -42.13 19.97 -25.89
N LYS A 1038 -41.50 19.91 -27.06
CA LYS A 1038 -42.08 20.29 -28.35
C LYS A 1038 -42.20 19.05 -29.23
N ASN A 1039 -43.31 18.90 -29.94
CA ASN A 1039 -43.58 17.76 -30.83
C ASN A 1039 -43.35 16.38 -30.16
N GLY A 1040 -43.62 16.27 -28.86
CA GLY A 1040 -43.42 15.04 -28.08
C GLY A 1040 -41.98 14.76 -27.63
N ALA A 1041 -41.04 15.71 -27.80
CA ALA A 1041 -39.63 15.55 -27.43
C ALA A 1041 -39.08 16.72 -26.58
N PRO A 1042 -38.06 16.48 -25.73
CA PRO A 1042 -37.29 17.57 -25.11
C PRO A 1042 -36.58 18.42 -26.17
N ALA A 1043 -36.16 19.63 -25.80
CA ALA A 1043 -35.42 20.49 -26.70
C ALA A 1043 -33.98 19.94 -26.94
N PRO A 1044 -33.39 20.14 -28.14
CA PRO A 1044 -31.99 19.84 -28.37
C PRO A 1044 -31.08 20.56 -27.35
N GLY A 1045 -30.10 19.84 -26.82
CA GLY A 1045 -29.20 20.29 -25.74
C GLY A 1045 -29.76 20.06 -24.33
N THR A 1046 -31.07 19.84 -24.16
CA THR A 1046 -31.68 19.65 -22.83
C THR A 1046 -31.87 18.19 -22.43
N GLN A 1047 -31.34 17.23 -23.20
CA GLN A 1047 -31.49 15.79 -22.92
C GLN A 1047 -31.02 15.43 -21.50
N TYR A 1048 -29.90 16.03 -21.06
CA TYR A 1048 -29.23 15.72 -19.78
C TYR A 1048 -29.70 16.58 -18.60
N LEU A 1049 -30.63 17.53 -18.81
CA LEU A 1049 -31.34 18.15 -17.69
C LEU A 1049 -32.27 17.11 -17.04
N PRO A 1050 -32.54 17.18 -15.73
CA PRO A 1050 -33.56 16.34 -15.11
C PRO A 1050 -34.92 16.56 -15.77
N VAL A 1051 -35.70 15.49 -15.92
CA VAL A 1051 -37.07 15.59 -16.40
C VAL A 1051 -37.95 16.25 -15.35
N THR A 1052 -38.75 17.23 -15.79
CA THR A 1052 -39.66 18.01 -14.95
C THR A 1052 -41.03 18.13 -15.59
N ASN A 1053 -41.99 18.75 -14.92
CA ASN A 1053 -43.39 18.79 -15.34
C ASN A 1053 -44.01 17.38 -15.47
N ILE A 1054 -43.68 16.49 -14.54
CA ILE A 1054 -44.22 15.13 -14.48
C ILE A 1054 -45.00 14.90 -13.18
N SER A 1055 -46.02 14.04 -13.26
CA SER A 1055 -46.77 13.58 -12.09
C SER A 1055 -46.04 12.45 -11.36
N TYR A 1056 -46.40 12.24 -10.09
CA TYR A 1056 -45.97 11.09 -9.30
C TYR A 1056 -46.30 9.75 -9.99
N TYR A 1057 -47.46 9.68 -10.67
CA TYR A 1057 -47.88 8.49 -11.41
C TYR A 1057 -46.94 8.17 -12.58
N ALA A 1058 -46.50 9.18 -13.34
CA ALA A 1058 -45.54 9.02 -14.42
C ALA A 1058 -44.15 8.62 -13.91
N ALA A 1059 -43.68 9.26 -12.82
CA ALA A 1059 -42.43 8.87 -12.15
C ALA A 1059 -42.46 7.40 -11.67
N LYS A 1060 -43.58 6.97 -11.08
CA LYS A 1060 -43.81 5.61 -10.59
C LYS A 1060 -43.94 4.57 -11.71
N ALA A 1061 -44.46 4.96 -12.88
CA ALA A 1061 -44.52 4.11 -14.07
C ALA A 1061 -43.12 3.91 -14.68
N TYR A 1062 -42.35 4.99 -14.83
CA TYR A 1062 -40.94 4.92 -15.24
C TYR A 1062 -40.13 4.03 -14.30
N ALA A 1063 -40.26 4.21 -12.98
CA ALA A 1063 -39.61 3.38 -11.97
C ALA A 1063 -39.85 1.88 -12.19
N ARG A 1064 -41.12 1.49 -12.36
CA ARG A 1064 -41.55 0.12 -12.64
C ARG A 1064 -40.94 -0.42 -13.95
N SER A 1065 -40.94 0.38 -15.03
CA SER A 1065 -40.37 -0.04 -16.32
C SER A 1065 -38.86 -0.36 -16.27
N LYS A 1066 -38.13 0.23 -15.31
CA LYS A 1066 -36.70 -0.03 -15.08
C LYS A 1066 -36.44 -1.13 -14.03
N GLY A 1067 -37.48 -1.80 -13.52
CA GLY A 1067 -37.35 -2.79 -12.44
C GLY A 1067 -36.89 -2.20 -11.11
N LYS A 1068 -37.27 -0.95 -10.85
CA LYS A 1068 -36.89 -0.12 -9.69
C LYS A 1068 -38.15 0.47 -9.02
N ARG A 1069 -37.96 1.28 -7.97
CA ARG A 1069 -39.00 2.05 -7.27
C ARG A 1069 -38.54 3.48 -7.01
N LEU A 1070 -39.44 4.33 -6.53
CA LEU A 1070 -39.04 5.61 -5.91
C LEU A 1070 -38.38 5.33 -4.54
N LEU A 1071 -37.54 6.25 -4.07
CA LEU A 1071 -37.05 6.22 -2.69
C LEU A 1071 -38.22 6.38 -1.73
N THR A 1072 -38.16 5.73 -0.57
CA THR A 1072 -39.03 6.10 0.56
C THR A 1072 -38.55 7.40 1.19
N GLU A 1073 -39.42 8.09 1.92
CA GLU A 1073 -39.10 9.37 2.56
C GLU A 1073 -37.89 9.27 3.52
N ALA A 1074 -37.76 8.16 4.25
CA ALA A 1074 -36.66 7.91 5.18
C ALA A 1074 -35.35 7.53 4.48
N GLU A 1075 -35.41 6.74 3.40
CA GLU A 1075 -34.24 6.44 2.56
C GLU A 1075 -33.72 7.71 1.90
N TRP A 1076 -34.62 8.52 1.35
CA TRP A 1076 -34.27 9.78 0.70
C TRP A 1076 -33.49 10.71 1.66
N GLU A 1077 -33.95 10.84 2.91
CA GLU A 1077 -33.26 11.69 3.91
C GLU A 1077 -31.91 11.14 4.34
N VAL A 1078 -31.76 9.81 4.48
CA VAL A 1078 -30.46 9.18 4.77
C VAL A 1078 -29.49 9.35 3.58
N ALA A 1079 -29.96 9.15 2.35
CA ALA A 1079 -29.19 9.38 1.14
C ALA A 1079 -28.78 10.85 1.00
N ALA A 1080 -29.69 11.79 1.28
CA ALA A 1080 -29.47 13.23 1.23
C ALA A 1080 -28.50 13.72 2.31
N ALA A 1081 -28.48 13.09 3.49
CA ALA A 1081 -27.58 13.42 4.59
C ALA A 1081 -26.10 13.08 4.32
N GLY A 1082 -25.79 12.19 3.35
CA GLY A 1082 -24.42 11.89 2.94
C GLY A 1082 -23.52 11.43 4.10
N GLY A 1083 -24.03 10.53 4.95
CA GLY A 1083 -23.30 10.04 6.13
C GLY A 1083 -23.16 11.03 7.29
N THR A 1084 -23.53 12.31 7.12
CA THR A 1084 -23.56 13.30 8.20
C THR A 1084 -24.76 13.09 9.13
N THR A 1085 -24.73 13.70 10.33
CA THR A 1085 -25.88 13.73 11.24
C THR A 1085 -26.09 15.12 11.83
N ASN A 1086 -27.36 15.48 12.10
CA ASN A 1086 -27.74 16.74 12.75
C ASN A 1086 -27.25 18.02 12.02
N GLN A 1087 -27.29 18.02 10.69
CA GLN A 1087 -26.94 19.15 9.81
C GLN A 1087 -28.11 19.49 8.87
N LYS A 1088 -28.13 20.71 8.32
CA LYS A 1088 -29.16 21.15 7.34
C LYS A 1088 -28.89 20.63 5.93
N PHE A 1089 -27.61 20.52 5.56
CA PHE A 1089 -27.10 20.08 4.27
C PHE A 1089 -26.00 19.04 4.53
N TRP A 1090 -25.70 18.16 3.56
CA TRP A 1090 -24.58 17.20 3.71
C TRP A 1090 -23.20 17.88 3.76
N TRP A 1091 -23.11 19.16 3.40
CA TRP A 1091 -21.90 19.98 3.51
C TRP A 1091 -21.89 20.91 4.74
N GLY A 1092 -22.83 20.77 5.68
CA GLY A 1092 -22.88 21.57 6.91
C GLY A 1092 -24.21 22.29 7.18
N ASN A 1093 -24.13 23.40 7.90
CA ASN A 1093 -25.29 24.19 8.34
C ASN A 1093 -25.47 25.53 7.59
N SER A 1094 -24.58 25.84 6.65
CA SER A 1094 -24.59 27.05 5.81
C SER A 1094 -24.88 26.71 4.35
N SER A 1095 -25.72 27.48 3.67
CA SER A 1095 -26.04 27.26 2.25
C SER A 1095 -24.86 27.63 1.35
N SER A 1096 -24.52 26.80 0.36
CA SER A 1096 -23.48 27.11 -0.63
C SER A 1096 -23.95 26.95 -2.07
N ALA A 1097 -23.85 28.03 -2.85
CA ALA A 1097 -24.18 28.03 -4.28
C ALA A 1097 -23.21 27.21 -5.14
N THR A 1098 -22.03 26.84 -4.61
CA THR A 1098 -21.09 25.92 -5.28
C THR A 1098 -21.39 24.44 -5.01
N LYS A 1099 -22.41 24.14 -4.19
CA LYS A 1099 -22.81 22.76 -3.85
C LYS A 1099 -24.22 22.38 -4.35
N ALA A 1100 -25.05 23.33 -4.73
CA ALA A 1100 -26.41 23.08 -5.22
C ALA A 1100 -26.98 24.26 -6.04
N VAL A 1101 -27.84 23.98 -7.04
CA VAL A 1101 -28.71 25.02 -7.63
C VAL A 1101 -29.89 25.29 -6.72
N TYR A 1102 -30.02 26.53 -6.26
CA TYR A 1102 -31.21 27.04 -5.56
C TYR A 1102 -31.41 28.53 -5.87
N ASN A 1103 -32.55 29.06 -5.45
CA ASN A 1103 -33.00 30.44 -5.63
C ASN A 1103 -33.25 30.85 -7.10
N LYS A 1104 -34.51 31.21 -7.38
CA LYS A 1104 -35.02 31.72 -8.68
C LYS A 1104 -34.19 32.88 -9.28
N TYR A 1105 -33.45 33.61 -8.44
CA TYR A 1105 -32.59 34.72 -8.86
C TYR A 1105 -31.16 34.31 -9.27
N ALA A 1106 -30.70 33.09 -8.97
CA ALA A 1106 -29.37 32.60 -9.32
C ALA A 1106 -29.35 31.83 -10.66
N LYS A 1107 -30.30 30.91 -10.88
CA LYS A 1107 -30.49 30.22 -12.17
C LYS A 1107 -32.00 30.05 -12.44
N ARG A 1108 -32.46 30.33 -13.66
CA ARG A 1108 -33.89 30.27 -14.04
C ARG A 1108 -34.34 28.89 -14.56
N SER A 1109 -33.44 27.92 -14.57
CA SER A 1109 -33.64 26.53 -15.01
C SER A 1109 -32.92 25.57 -14.06
N PRO A 1110 -33.18 24.25 -14.15
CA PRO A 1110 -32.23 23.25 -13.69
C PRO A 1110 -30.86 23.42 -14.34
N ALA A 1111 -29.84 22.82 -13.73
CA ALA A 1111 -28.59 22.44 -14.37
C ALA A 1111 -28.68 20.98 -14.87
N ALA A 1112 -27.68 20.55 -15.64
CA ALA A 1112 -27.55 19.16 -16.03
C ALA A 1112 -27.23 18.27 -14.81
N VAL A 1113 -27.59 16.99 -14.87
CA VAL A 1113 -27.23 16.05 -13.80
C VAL A 1113 -25.72 15.83 -13.78
N GLY A 1114 -25.12 15.74 -12.60
CA GLY A 1114 -23.67 15.74 -12.44
C GLY A 1114 -23.02 17.09 -12.77
N SER A 1115 -23.69 18.22 -12.48
CA SER A 1115 -23.05 19.55 -12.54
C SER A 1115 -22.29 19.87 -11.26
N PHE A 1116 -22.78 19.42 -10.10
CA PHE A 1116 -22.28 19.83 -8.78
C PHE A 1116 -21.36 18.78 -8.15
N PRO A 1117 -20.67 19.11 -7.04
CA PRO A 1117 -19.90 18.14 -6.28
C PRO A 1117 -20.79 17.05 -5.67
N VAL A 1118 -20.29 15.81 -5.71
CA VAL A 1118 -20.95 14.63 -5.17
C VAL A 1118 -20.96 14.63 -3.62
N ASN A 1119 -21.96 13.99 -3.00
CA ASN A 1119 -21.93 13.72 -1.56
C ASN A 1119 -21.11 12.46 -1.21
N GLU A 1120 -20.85 12.23 0.08
CA GLU A 1120 -20.00 11.13 0.59
C GLU A 1120 -20.42 9.72 0.10
N TYR A 1121 -21.72 9.50 -0.13
CA TYR A 1121 -22.30 8.25 -0.64
C TYR A 1121 -22.20 8.10 -2.17
N GLY A 1122 -21.69 9.10 -2.89
CA GLY A 1122 -21.57 9.09 -4.35
C GLY A 1122 -22.82 9.60 -5.09
N ILE A 1123 -23.69 10.37 -4.43
CA ILE A 1123 -24.93 10.90 -5.00
C ILE A 1123 -24.79 12.39 -5.37
N TYR A 1124 -25.24 12.73 -6.59
CA TYR A 1124 -25.23 14.09 -7.15
C TYR A 1124 -26.60 14.78 -7.04
N GLU A 1125 -26.60 16.12 -6.92
CA GLU A 1125 -27.78 17.01 -6.88
C GLU A 1125 -28.92 16.66 -5.89
N ILE A 1126 -28.72 15.77 -4.91
CA ILE A 1126 -29.79 15.38 -3.96
C ILE A 1126 -30.27 16.52 -3.03
N LEU A 1127 -29.67 17.69 -3.11
CA LEU A 1127 -30.18 18.95 -2.55
C LEU A 1127 -30.14 20.02 -3.64
N GLY A 1128 -31.22 20.78 -3.81
CA GLY A 1128 -31.35 21.73 -4.92
C GLY A 1128 -31.68 21.05 -6.25
N ASN A 1129 -31.17 21.61 -7.35
CA ASN A 1129 -31.52 21.27 -8.74
C ASN A 1129 -33.03 21.07 -8.98
N VAL A 1130 -33.59 19.86 -8.96
CA VAL A 1130 -35.05 19.64 -8.88
C VAL A 1130 -35.47 18.82 -7.66
N SER A 1131 -36.62 19.17 -7.09
CA SER A 1131 -37.13 18.47 -5.91
C SER A 1131 -37.73 17.13 -6.31
N GLU A 1132 -37.55 16.10 -5.51
CA GLU A 1132 -37.73 14.72 -5.97
C GLU A 1132 -38.98 14.06 -5.40
N TRP A 1133 -39.83 13.49 -6.25
CA TRP A 1133 -40.95 12.63 -5.83
C TRP A 1133 -40.44 11.40 -5.05
N VAL A 1134 -40.86 11.26 -3.79
CA VAL A 1134 -40.65 10.04 -2.98
C VAL A 1134 -41.91 9.17 -2.99
N GLN A 1135 -41.79 7.90 -2.60
CA GLN A 1135 -42.88 6.92 -2.64
C GLN A 1135 -44.06 7.28 -1.73
N ASP A 1136 -43.77 7.95 -0.62
CA ASP A 1136 -44.62 8.17 0.55
C ASP A 1136 -45.75 9.20 0.36
N THR A 1137 -46.82 9.03 1.14
CA THR A 1137 -47.94 9.98 1.27
C THR A 1137 -47.73 10.92 2.46
N TYR A 1138 -48.13 12.19 2.37
CA TYR A 1138 -47.96 13.13 3.46
C TYR A 1138 -48.86 12.82 4.68
N ASP A 1139 -48.22 12.60 5.83
CA ASP A 1139 -48.79 12.61 7.18
C ASP A 1139 -47.77 13.36 8.07
N GLU A 1140 -48.21 14.41 8.76
CA GLU A 1140 -47.39 15.26 9.63
C GLU A 1140 -46.91 14.53 10.89
N ASP A 1141 -47.72 13.60 11.40
CA ASP A 1141 -47.45 12.85 12.63
C ASP A 1141 -46.75 11.52 12.37
N PHE A 1142 -46.64 11.07 11.12
CA PHE A 1142 -46.15 9.73 10.76
C PHE A 1142 -44.89 9.34 11.55
N TYR A 1143 -43.90 10.25 11.59
CA TYR A 1143 -42.63 10.05 12.28
C TYR A 1143 -42.69 10.11 13.81
N LYS A 1144 -43.70 10.80 14.38
CA LYS A 1144 -44.02 10.68 15.82
C LYS A 1144 -44.54 9.27 16.11
N LYS A 1145 -45.29 8.68 15.18
CA LYS A 1145 -45.92 7.34 15.23
C LYS A 1145 -45.02 6.20 14.67
N SER A 1146 -43.79 6.49 14.21
CA SER A 1146 -42.92 5.51 13.53
C SER A 1146 -41.50 5.41 14.09
N GLN A 1147 -41.24 5.91 15.30
CA GLN A 1147 -39.91 5.84 15.92
C GLN A 1147 -39.38 4.40 16.00
N ASN A 1148 -38.09 4.22 15.70
CA ASN A 1148 -37.36 2.96 15.61
C ASN A 1148 -37.90 1.91 14.60
N LYS A 1149 -38.97 2.20 13.83
CA LYS A 1149 -39.51 1.24 12.84
C LYS A 1149 -38.47 0.91 11.75
N LYS A 1150 -38.54 -0.33 11.25
CA LYS A 1150 -37.76 -0.80 10.10
C LYS A 1150 -38.46 -0.44 8.80
N ASN A 1151 -37.74 0.13 7.83
CA ASN A 1151 -38.22 0.58 6.52
C ASN A 1151 -39.58 1.32 6.59
N PRO A 1152 -39.68 2.42 7.37
CA PRO A 1152 -40.95 3.11 7.56
C PRO A 1152 -41.40 3.79 6.26
N VAL A 1153 -42.65 3.50 5.85
CA VAL A 1153 -43.30 4.11 4.67
C VAL A 1153 -44.70 4.58 5.03
N SER A 1154 -45.02 5.83 4.76
CA SER A 1154 -46.36 6.42 4.89
C SER A 1154 -47.21 6.10 3.65
N LYS A 1155 -48.44 5.63 3.90
CA LYS A 1155 -49.44 5.28 2.86
C LYS A 1155 -50.87 5.72 3.24
N ALA A 1156 -51.00 6.65 4.19
CA ALA A 1156 -52.26 6.99 4.86
C ALA A 1156 -53.05 8.14 4.20
N GLY A 1157 -52.49 8.84 3.22
CA GLY A 1157 -53.10 10.03 2.60
C GLY A 1157 -53.16 9.98 1.06
N HIS A 1158 -53.85 10.95 0.47
CA HIS A 1158 -53.94 11.12 -1.00
C HIS A 1158 -52.92 12.14 -1.55
N ILE A 1159 -52.32 12.94 -0.67
CA ILE A 1159 -51.26 13.89 -0.98
C ILE A 1159 -49.91 13.17 -0.93
N HIS A 1160 -49.04 13.42 -1.91
CA HIS A 1160 -47.70 12.84 -1.97
C HIS A 1160 -46.62 13.86 -1.60
N ILE A 1161 -45.38 13.37 -1.41
CA ILE A 1161 -44.26 14.18 -0.93
C ILE A 1161 -43.21 14.31 -2.02
N HIS A 1162 -42.64 15.51 -2.17
CA HIS A 1162 -41.33 15.71 -2.78
C HIS A 1162 -40.35 16.36 -1.80
N ARG A 1163 -39.03 16.16 -1.99
CA ARG A 1163 -37.97 16.60 -1.04
C ARG A 1163 -36.78 17.26 -1.74
N GLY A 1164 -35.81 17.75 -0.97
CA GLY A 1164 -34.56 18.37 -1.46
C GLY A 1164 -34.64 19.82 -1.94
N GLY A 1165 -35.85 20.33 -2.20
CA GLY A 1165 -36.05 21.65 -2.79
C GLY A 1165 -35.49 21.71 -4.22
N SER A 1166 -35.29 22.91 -4.79
CA SER A 1166 -34.92 23.03 -6.21
C SER A 1166 -34.36 24.41 -6.55
N TYR A 1167 -33.98 24.60 -7.82
CA TYR A 1167 -33.59 25.89 -8.40
C TYR A 1167 -34.61 27.03 -8.17
N LYS A 1168 -35.86 26.74 -7.82
CA LYS A 1168 -36.89 27.76 -7.49
C LYS A 1168 -37.03 28.05 -5.99
N HIS A 1169 -36.65 27.12 -5.12
CA HIS A 1169 -36.74 27.25 -3.67
C HIS A 1169 -35.61 28.12 -3.11
N LEU A 1170 -35.80 28.72 -1.93
CA LEU A 1170 -34.76 29.52 -1.28
C LEU A 1170 -33.68 28.61 -0.65
N GLY A 1171 -32.48 29.15 -0.40
CA GLY A 1171 -31.36 28.39 0.20
C GLY A 1171 -31.64 27.81 1.59
N ARG A 1172 -32.69 28.30 2.28
CA ARG A 1172 -33.18 27.79 3.58
C ARG A 1172 -34.17 26.62 3.45
N GLU A 1173 -34.62 26.30 2.24
CA GLU A 1173 -35.67 25.32 1.93
C GLU A 1173 -35.12 24.05 1.25
N ILE A 1174 -33.88 24.09 0.73
CA ILE A 1174 -33.17 22.95 0.16
C ILE A 1174 -32.42 22.10 1.22
N THR A 1175 -33.10 21.75 2.32
CA THR A 1175 -32.48 20.97 3.42
C THR A 1175 -32.75 19.47 3.31
N VAL A 1176 -31.91 18.65 3.94
CA VAL A 1176 -32.04 17.17 3.99
C VAL A 1176 -33.36 16.69 4.61
N TYR A 1177 -33.99 17.52 5.43
CA TYR A 1177 -35.18 17.18 6.21
C TYR A 1177 -36.46 17.85 5.71
N GLN A 1178 -36.42 18.76 4.73
CA GLN A 1178 -37.61 19.47 4.29
C GLN A 1178 -38.60 18.52 3.59
N ARG A 1179 -39.89 18.72 3.85
CA ARG A 1179 -41.01 17.98 3.24
C ARG A 1179 -41.85 18.96 2.43
N PHE A 1180 -42.20 18.61 1.20
CA PHE A 1180 -43.13 19.40 0.37
C PHE A 1180 -44.34 18.52 0.01
N PRO A 1181 -45.51 18.73 0.64
CA PRO A 1181 -46.75 18.05 0.26
C PRO A 1181 -47.34 18.65 -1.03
N GLU A 1182 -47.74 17.80 -1.97
CA GLU A 1182 -48.26 18.21 -3.28
C GLU A 1182 -49.26 17.16 -3.85
N ASP A 1183 -50.19 17.59 -4.71
CA ASP A 1183 -51.11 16.67 -5.42
C ASP A 1183 -50.29 15.73 -6.33
N PRO A 1184 -50.47 14.39 -6.26
CA PRO A 1184 -49.68 13.45 -7.09
C PRO A 1184 -49.85 13.63 -8.60
N ARG A 1185 -50.89 14.33 -9.06
CA ARG A 1185 -51.11 14.70 -10.47
C ARG A 1185 -50.30 15.94 -10.87
N ARG A 1186 -49.81 16.73 -9.91
CA ARG A 1186 -49.13 18.00 -10.17
C ARG A 1186 -47.93 17.80 -11.08
N CYS A 1187 -47.88 18.58 -12.15
CA CYS A 1187 -46.81 18.57 -13.14
C CYS A 1187 -46.02 19.87 -13.05
N ALA A 1188 -45.21 20.02 -12.00
CA ALA A 1188 -44.47 21.26 -11.76
C ALA A 1188 -43.10 21.30 -12.47
N PRO A 1189 -42.65 22.45 -13.01
CA PRO A 1189 -41.39 22.63 -13.73
C PRO A 1189 -40.13 22.61 -12.84
N TYR A 1190 -40.25 22.10 -11.62
CA TYR A 1190 -39.18 22.03 -10.62
C TYR A 1190 -39.25 20.75 -9.78
N ILE A 1191 -40.19 19.85 -10.10
CA ILE A 1191 -40.29 18.52 -9.49
C ILE A 1191 -39.83 17.50 -10.53
N GLY A 1192 -38.86 16.67 -10.14
CA GLY A 1192 -38.37 15.51 -10.87
C GLY A 1192 -38.33 14.30 -9.95
N PHE A 1193 -37.38 13.39 -10.17
CA PHE A 1193 -37.21 12.17 -9.38
C PHE A 1193 -35.90 11.45 -9.68
N ARG A 1194 -35.45 10.62 -8.73
CA ARG A 1194 -34.48 9.53 -8.94
C ARG A 1194 -35.04 8.20 -8.41
N LEU A 1195 -34.39 7.08 -8.74
CA LEU A 1195 -34.88 5.76 -8.39
C LEU A 1195 -34.01 5.05 -7.35
N ALA A 1196 -34.62 4.07 -6.67
CA ALA A 1196 -33.96 3.12 -5.80
C ALA A 1196 -34.33 1.67 -6.15
N LYS A 1197 -33.49 0.74 -5.69
CA LYS A 1197 -33.67 -0.70 -5.85
C LYS A 1197 -33.22 -1.40 -4.57
N ASP A 1198 -34.03 -2.31 -4.05
CA ASP A 1198 -33.67 -3.04 -2.83
C ASP A 1198 -32.39 -3.85 -3.05
N ALA A 1199 -31.44 -3.78 -2.11
CA ALA A 1199 -30.29 -4.66 -2.14
C ALA A 1199 -30.70 -6.01 -1.56
N ARG A 1200 -30.41 -7.08 -2.30
CA ARG A 1200 -30.45 -8.44 -1.74
C ARG A 1200 -29.17 -8.62 -0.91
N ASN A 1201 -29.33 -9.19 0.29
CA ASN A 1201 -28.22 -9.60 1.16
C ASN A 1201 -27.36 -10.69 0.51
#